data_AF-A0A1V2BCF4-F1
#
_entry.id   AF-A0A1V2BCF4-F1
#
_cell.length_a   1.000
_cell.length_b   1.000
_cell.length_c   1.000
_cell.angle_alpha   90.00
_cell.angle_beta   90.00
_cell.angle_gamma   90.00
#
_symmetry.space_group_name_H-M   'P 1'
#
loop_
_entity.id
_entity.type
_entity.pdbx_description
1 polymer ?
#
loop_
_entity_poly.entity_id
_entity_poly.type
_entity_poly.pdbx_seq_one_letter_code
_entity_poly.pdbx_strand_id
1 'polypeptide(L)'
;MNLIQKKPLTELGYNFVAAPYLPEGKDEYYLRDQQWGKSNIYRHLSALEIETLVRNDNTSDNWNNISVTNEFNPQLVKHCQFFGIVRIGKLEPYFLEFHNLRLPVGLYNSTISSCDFGDNVVVHNVNFLSHYLIGNDVMICNVNEMATTGHAKFGNGIVKEGEPENLRIWLELCNENGGRSIMPFDGMLPGDAWLWTRNRDDKELQEKFKAFTEQQFDKKRGYYGMVGDRCVIKNVKILKDVMIGTDAYLKGANKIKNVTINSSAEASTQIGEGCELVNGIVGYGCRVFYGVKAVRFIMASHSQLKYGARLINSYLGNNATISCCEVLNSLIFPAHEQHHNNSFLCAALIMGQSNMAAGATIGSNHNSRGPDGEIIAGRGFWPGLCVSLKHNSRFATFTLIAKGNYMQEMDIPFPFSLVINDEQHNCLKIMTGYWFLHNMYALARNSWKYLDRDKRTDKTQLIEYDYLAPDSVEEMIHAMALMEAATGKAWHLHTETDCPELTEQHYRQKGQDLLLNHPVDVAKLKILIKGVENSNREVHLLKVHKTYPLFRALIVLYAVKNVLQFVETNEVKTFESIHNIALTAQREPWYNVGGQLMPASTLHDLKCDIREGKVSSWADLHAQYQEIGQRYATDKLQHAIASLLFIQEKTIADFNADFFIECLQASIQTQTLLTEGIQKSRAKDYENPFRKMTYENEAEMDAVVGKLDDNSFIKQTQEDLVTYKQKVKALIKLLA
;
A
#
# COMPACT_ATOMS: atom_id res chain seq x y z
N MET A 1 -26.20 27.11 26.87
CA MET A 1 -27.51 27.13 26.19
C MET A 1 -27.25 26.74 24.73
N ASN A 2 -27.99 25.79 24.17
CA ASN A 2 -27.82 25.42 22.77
C ASN A 2 -28.27 26.59 21.88
N LEU A 3 -27.51 26.91 20.84
CA LEU A 3 -27.88 27.94 19.86
C LEU A 3 -28.87 27.34 18.84
N ILE A 4 -30.17 27.39 19.15
CA ILE A 4 -31.23 26.96 18.23
C ILE A 4 -31.71 28.19 17.45
N GLN A 5 -31.46 28.22 16.15
CA GLN A 5 -31.89 29.31 15.28
C GLN A 5 -33.27 29.00 14.69
N LYS A 6 -34.20 29.97 14.77
CA LYS A 6 -35.50 29.90 14.09
C LYS A 6 -35.41 30.65 12.77
N LYS A 7 -35.77 29.99 11.67
CA LYS A 7 -35.82 30.57 10.33
C LYS A 7 -37.18 30.28 9.67
N PRO A 8 -37.65 31.12 8.74
CA PRO A 8 -38.85 30.85 7.95
C PRO A 8 -38.77 29.50 7.23
N LEU A 9 -39.92 28.80 7.12
CA LEU A 9 -40.00 27.53 6.37
C LEU A 9 -39.59 27.69 4.90
N THR A 10 -39.84 28.87 4.32
CA THR A 10 -39.48 29.22 2.93
C THR A 10 -37.97 29.25 2.68
N GLU A 11 -37.13 29.24 3.72
CA GLU A 11 -35.67 29.14 3.59
C GLU A 11 -35.16 27.70 3.66
N LEU A 12 -36.03 26.71 3.94
CA LEU A 12 -35.62 25.30 4.06
C LEU A 12 -35.21 24.75 2.69
N GLY A 13 -33.96 24.31 2.57
CA GLY A 13 -33.38 23.82 1.32
C GLY A 13 -32.68 24.89 0.46
N TYR A 14 -32.65 26.15 0.92
CA TYR A 14 -31.97 27.28 0.28
C TYR A 14 -30.85 27.82 1.18
N ASN A 15 -30.07 28.78 0.66
CA ASN A 15 -28.93 29.39 1.38
C ASN A 15 -27.86 28.38 1.78
N PHE A 16 -27.64 27.36 0.94
CA PHE A 16 -26.59 26.37 1.07
C PHE A 16 -25.20 27.00 1.11
N VAL A 17 -25.03 28.07 0.31
CA VAL A 17 -23.85 28.94 0.33
C VAL A 17 -24.28 30.32 0.81
N ALA A 18 -23.62 30.83 1.84
CA ALA A 18 -23.90 32.17 2.33
C ALA A 18 -23.42 33.22 1.31
N ALA A 19 -24.19 34.32 1.17
CA ALA A 19 -23.97 35.36 0.17
C ALA A 19 -22.52 35.88 0.04
N PRO A 20 -21.73 36.07 1.13
CA PRO A 20 -20.34 36.51 1.01
C PRO A 20 -19.40 35.54 0.29
N TYR A 21 -19.80 34.28 0.12
CA TYR A 21 -19.01 33.23 -0.54
C TYR A 21 -19.53 32.89 -1.94
N LEU A 22 -20.49 33.67 -2.46
CA LEU A 22 -20.98 33.55 -3.83
C LEU A 22 -20.17 34.45 -4.76
N PRO A 23 -19.64 33.93 -5.88
CA PRO A 23 -19.02 34.77 -6.90
C PRO A 23 -20.02 35.75 -7.51
N GLU A 24 -19.51 36.89 -8.01
CA GLU A 24 -20.34 37.88 -8.69
C GLU A 24 -21.10 37.27 -9.88
N GLY A 25 -22.41 37.55 -9.96
CA GLY A 25 -23.29 37.04 -11.01
C GLY A 25 -23.60 35.53 -10.94
N LYS A 26 -23.19 34.83 -9.88
CA LYS A 26 -23.52 33.42 -9.63
C LYS A 26 -24.50 33.29 -8.46
N ASP A 27 -25.38 32.30 -8.56
CA ASP A 27 -26.27 31.88 -7.47
C ASP A 27 -25.65 30.72 -6.68
N GLU A 28 -26.38 30.14 -5.72
CA GLU A 28 -25.89 29.00 -4.93
C GLU A 28 -25.83 27.67 -5.68
N TYR A 29 -26.35 27.61 -6.92
CA TYR A 29 -26.48 26.38 -7.71
C TYR A 29 -25.42 26.24 -8.80
N TYR A 30 -24.63 27.27 -9.09
CA TYR A 30 -23.66 27.22 -10.19
C TYR A 30 -22.67 26.04 -10.14
N LEU A 31 -22.16 25.66 -8.96
CA LEU A 31 -21.28 24.50 -8.82
C LEU A 31 -22.04 23.19 -8.95
N ARG A 32 -23.24 23.12 -8.35
CA ARG A 32 -24.16 21.98 -8.53
C ARG A 32 -24.41 21.72 -10.01
N ASP A 33 -24.72 22.76 -10.78
CA ASP A 33 -25.01 22.66 -12.21
C ASP A 33 -23.78 22.26 -13.03
N GLN A 34 -22.61 22.79 -12.66
CA GLN A 34 -21.34 22.39 -13.25
C GLN A 34 -21.02 20.92 -12.97
N GLN A 35 -21.24 20.45 -11.73
CA GLN A 35 -21.03 19.05 -11.35
C GLN A 35 -22.00 18.10 -12.08
N TRP A 36 -23.26 18.52 -12.26
CA TRP A 36 -24.29 17.69 -12.88
C TRP A 36 -24.14 17.59 -14.40
N GLY A 37 -23.74 18.66 -15.07
CA GLY A 37 -23.46 18.68 -16.51
C GLY A 37 -24.67 18.47 -17.45
N LYS A 38 -25.89 18.24 -16.91
CA LYS A 38 -27.13 17.96 -17.67
C LYS A 38 -28.21 19.05 -17.51
N SER A 39 -27.91 20.33 -17.64
CA SER A 39 -28.89 21.40 -17.36
C SER A 39 -30.03 21.52 -18.39
N ASN A 40 -29.80 21.19 -19.66
CA ASN A 40 -30.72 21.51 -20.77
C ASN A 40 -31.80 20.46 -21.08
N ILE A 41 -31.95 19.42 -20.25
CA ILE A 41 -32.90 18.32 -20.50
C ILE A 41 -34.16 18.38 -19.63
N TYR A 42 -34.23 19.34 -18.70
CA TYR A 42 -35.31 19.43 -17.73
C TYR A 42 -36.37 20.46 -18.14
N ARG A 43 -37.63 20.11 -17.93
CA ARG A 43 -38.79 21.01 -18.05
C ARG A 43 -39.52 21.13 -16.71
N HIS A 44 -40.37 22.14 -16.59
CA HIS A 44 -41.28 22.23 -15.46
C HIS A 44 -42.33 21.11 -15.51
N LEU A 45 -42.87 20.79 -14.34
CA LEU A 45 -44.04 19.92 -14.21
C LEU A 45 -45.26 20.55 -14.90
N SER A 46 -46.02 19.72 -15.60
CA SER A 46 -47.35 20.07 -16.09
C SER A 46 -48.38 20.03 -14.96
N ALA A 47 -49.52 20.69 -15.16
CA ALA A 47 -50.61 20.69 -14.18
C ALA A 47 -51.09 19.27 -13.83
N LEU A 48 -51.16 18.37 -14.82
CA LEU A 48 -51.57 16.97 -14.62
C LEU A 48 -50.55 16.17 -13.80
N GLU A 49 -49.26 16.43 -13.98
CA GLU A 49 -48.20 15.79 -13.19
C GLU A 49 -48.24 16.28 -11.74
N ILE A 50 -48.43 17.59 -11.52
CA ILE A 50 -48.59 18.15 -10.16
C ILE A 50 -49.80 17.52 -9.46
N GLU A 51 -50.95 17.44 -10.14
CA GLU A 51 -52.15 16.82 -9.58
C GLU A 51 -51.90 15.34 -9.19
N THR A 52 -51.18 14.61 -10.05
CA THR A 52 -50.80 13.21 -9.77
C THR A 52 -49.89 13.11 -8.56
N LEU A 53 -48.87 13.98 -8.47
CA LEU A 53 -47.94 13.99 -7.34
C LEU A 53 -48.66 14.29 -6.02
N VAL A 54 -49.57 15.28 -6.01
CA VAL A 54 -50.39 15.60 -4.83
C VAL A 54 -51.30 14.43 -4.45
N ARG A 55 -51.93 13.77 -5.42
CA ARG A 55 -52.78 12.58 -5.19
C ARG A 55 -51.99 11.40 -4.62
N ASN A 56 -50.71 11.30 -4.98
CA ASN A 56 -49.76 10.33 -4.45
C ASN A 56 -49.20 10.74 -3.07
N ASP A 57 -49.81 11.72 -2.41
CA ASP A 57 -49.44 12.21 -1.07
C ASP A 57 -48.01 12.77 -1.00
N ASN A 58 -47.57 13.38 -2.10
CA ASN A 58 -46.33 14.16 -2.10
C ASN A 58 -46.62 15.61 -1.74
N THR A 59 -45.67 16.25 -1.06
CA THR A 59 -45.71 17.68 -0.73
C THR A 59 -44.48 18.39 -1.25
N SER A 60 -44.61 19.68 -1.55
CA SER A 60 -43.51 20.55 -1.95
C SER A 60 -43.71 21.94 -1.35
N ASP A 61 -42.61 22.61 -0.99
CA ASP A 61 -42.60 24.03 -0.66
C ASP A 61 -42.99 24.90 -1.88
N ASN A 62 -42.56 24.50 -3.07
CA ASN A 62 -42.88 25.15 -4.33
C ASN A 62 -42.71 24.19 -5.52
N TRP A 63 -43.82 23.77 -6.13
CA TRP A 63 -43.82 22.86 -7.29
C TRP A 63 -43.04 23.39 -8.51
N ASN A 64 -42.86 24.70 -8.64
CA ASN A 64 -42.06 25.28 -9.73
C ASN A 64 -40.57 24.96 -9.63
N ASN A 65 -40.09 24.57 -8.44
CA ASN A 65 -38.70 24.21 -8.18
C ASN A 65 -38.43 22.72 -8.43
N ILE A 66 -39.45 21.95 -8.81
CA ILE A 66 -39.30 20.58 -9.26
C ILE A 66 -39.30 20.57 -10.80
N SER A 67 -38.20 20.08 -11.37
CA SER A 67 -38.04 19.94 -12.82
C SER A 67 -37.81 18.49 -13.20
N VAL A 68 -38.33 18.08 -14.34
CA VAL A 68 -38.35 16.68 -14.78
C VAL A 68 -37.96 16.55 -16.25
N THR A 69 -37.47 15.38 -16.64
CA THR A 69 -37.24 15.07 -18.07
C THR A 69 -38.56 14.78 -18.78
N ASN A 70 -38.53 14.69 -20.12
CA ASN A 70 -39.74 14.40 -20.91
C ASN A 70 -40.36 13.03 -20.60
N GLU A 71 -39.53 12.05 -20.22
CA GLU A 71 -39.91 10.65 -19.99
C GLU A 71 -40.16 10.38 -18.49
N PHE A 72 -40.46 11.42 -17.72
CA PHE A 72 -40.82 11.33 -16.32
C PHE A 72 -42.23 10.76 -16.13
N ASN A 73 -42.39 9.85 -15.16
CA ASN A 73 -43.68 9.30 -14.78
C ASN A 73 -44.02 9.66 -13.32
N PRO A 74 -45.00 10.56 -13.08
CA PRO A 74 -45.39 10.98 -11.73
C PRO A 74 -46.03 9.85 -10.89
N GLN A 75 -46.47 8.75 -11.51
CA GLN A 75 -47.04 7.60 -10.79
C GLN A 75 -46.01 6.84 -9.95
N LEU A 76 -44.72 7.02 -10.22
CA LEU A 76 -43.60 6.37 -9.55
C LEU A 76 -43.00 7.24 -8.44
N VAL A 77 -43.69 8.30 -8.03
CA VAL A 77 -43.28 9.20 -6.95
C VAL A 77 -44.40 9.28 -5.92
N LYS A 78 -44.18 8.79 -4.69
CA LYS A 78 -45.22 8.68 -3.65
C LYS A 78 -44.71 8.96 -2.24
N HIS A 79 -45.53 9.62 -1.43
CA HIS A 79 -45.25 9.92 -0.03
C HIS A 79 -43.89 10.62 0.20
N CYS A 80 -43.50 11.52 -0.71
CA CYS A 80 -42.27 12.29 -0.61
C CYS A 80 -42.52 13.75 -0.21
N GLN A 81 -41.56 14.34 0.50
CA GLN A 81 -41.55 15.76 0.85
C GLN A 81 -40.39 16.43 0.12
N PHE A 82 -40.67 17.44 -0.69
CA PHE A 82 -39.68 18.14 -1.50
C PHE A 82 -39.44 19.57 -0.98
N PHE A 83 -38.17 19.93 -0.88
CA PHE A 83 -37.73 21.28 -0.50
C PHE A 83 -36.63 21.77 -1.44
N GLY A 84 -36.64 23.05 -1.80
CA GLY A 84 -35.60 23.58 -2.69
C GLY A 84 -35.70 23.07 -4.13
N ILE A 85 -34.61 23.18 -4.89
CA ILE A 85 -34.60 22.80 -6.30
C ILE A 85 -34.35 21.30 -6.45
N VAL A 86 -35.30 20.55 -7.01
CA VAL A 86 -35.19 19.11 -7.24
C VAL A 86 -35.32 18.80 -8.72
N ARG A 87 -34.38 18.03 -9.28
CA ARG A 87 -34.43 17.61 -10.69
C ARG A 87 -34.50 16.10 -10.80
N ILE A 88 -35.46 15.58 -11.56
CA ILE A 88 -35.72 14.14 -11.67
C ILE A 88 -35.57 13.68 -13.11
N GLY A 89 -34.72 12.70 -13.33
CA GLY A 89 -34.50 12.02 -14.61
C GLY A 89 -35.72 11.22 -15.09
N LYS A 90 -35.47 10.35 -16.05
CA LYS A 90 -36.45 9.40 -16.56
C LYS A 90 -36.89 8.43 -15.46
N LEU A 91 -38.18 8.09 -15.37
CA LEU A 91 -38.69 7.07 -14.46
C LEU A 91 -39.61 6.10 -15.21
N GLU A 92 -39.09 4.90 -15.49
CA GLU A 92 -39.85 3.84 -16.15
C GLU A 92 -40.47 2.87 -15.14
N PRO A 93 -41.58 2.19 -15.47
CA PRO A 93 -42.24 1.21 -14.59
C PRO A 93 -41.48 -0.13 -14.53
N TYR A 94 -40.19 -0.07 -14.21
CA TYR A 94 -39.31 -1.20 -13.96
C TYR A 94 -39.05 -1.39 -12.46
N PHE A 95 -38.37 -2.47 -12.11
CA PHE A 95 -37.71 -2.62 -10.82
C PHE A 95 -36.22 -2.80 -11.05
N LEU A 96 -35.41 -2.30 -10.11
CA LEU A 96 -34.00 -2.63 -10.05
C LEU A 96 -33.78 -3.82 -9.12
N GLU A 97 -32.86 -4.71 -9.50
CA GLU A 97 -32.47 -5.86 -8.73
C GLU A 97 -30.97 -5.86 -8.48
N PHE A 98 -30.58 -5.99 -7.22
CA PHE A 98 -29.20 -6.25 -6.84
C PHE A 98 -29.15 -7.38 -5.81
N HIS A 99 -28.56 -8.52 -6.21
CA HIS A 99 -28.74 -9.79 -5.52
C HIS A 99 -30.23 -10.09 -5.31
N ASN A 100 -30.68 -10.35 -4.08
CA ASN A 100 -32.08 -10.63 -3.78
C ASN A 100 -32.90 -9.38 -3.40
N LEU A 101 -32.33 -8.18 -3.52
CA LEU A 101 -33.06 -6.93 -3.25
C LEU A 101 -33.71 -6.46 -4.54
N ARG A 102 -35.05 -6.48 -4.59
CA ARG A 102 -35.86 -5.96 -5.70
C ARG A 102 -36.67 -4.77 -5.22
N LEU A 103 -36.54 -3.64 -5.90
CA LEU A 103 -37.26 -2.42 -5.57
C LEU A 103 -37.77 -1.73 -6.83
N PRO A 104 -39.01 -1.22 -6.84
CA PRO A 104 -39.54 -0.49 -7.99
C PRO A 104 -38.75 0.80 -8.20
N VAL A 105 -38.49 1.14 -9.46
CA VAL A 105 -37.96 2.46 -9.87
C VAL A 105 -38.89 3.55 -9.37
N GLY A 106 -38.33 4.65 -8.87
CA GLY A 106 -39.07 5.79 -8.35
C GLY A 106 -38.59 6.30 -6.99
N LEU A 107 -39.30 7.31 -6.49
CA LEU A 107 -39.03 7.97 -5.21
C LEU A 107 -40.19 7.71 -4.24
N TYR A 108 -39.89 7.11 -3.09
CA TYR A 108 -40.89 6.60 -2.17
C TYR A 108 -40.54 6.92 -0.71
N ASN A 109 -41.52 7.42 0.06
CA ASN A 109 -41.44 7.59 1.52
C ASN A 109 -40.18 8.33 1.99
N SER A 110 -39.86 9.47 1.36
CA SER A 110 -38.56 10.13 1.55
C SER A 110 -38.67 11.65 1.62
N THR A 111 -37.85 12.27 2.47
CA THR A 111 -37.69 13.73 2.51
C THR A 111 -36.48 14.12 1.69
N ILE A 112 -36.69 14.95 0.67
CA ILE A 112 -35.69 15.30 -0.34
C ILE A 112 -35.54 16.81 -0.39
N SER A 113 -34.31 17.30 -0.24
CA SER A 113 -34.01 18.72 -0.24
C SER A 113 -32.85 19.04 -1.18
N SER A 114 -33.11 19.84 -2.22
CA SER A 114 -32.09 20.31 -3.16
C SER A 114 -31.22 19.18 -3.73
N CYS A 115 -31.80 18.28 -4.53
CA CYS A 115 -31.10 17.11 -5.08
C CYS A 115 -31.35 16.94 -6.59
N ASP A 116 -30.42 16.29 -7.28
CA ASP A 116 -30.57 15.88 -8.67
C ASP A 116 -30.56 14.35 -8.76
N PHE A 117 -31.47 13.79 -9.55
CA PHE A 117 -31.58 12.36 -9.81
C PHE A 117 -31.42 12.07 -11.29
N GLY A 118 -30.58 11.08 -11.59
CA GLY A 118 -30.43 10.50 -12.91
C GLY A 118 -31.62 9.62 -13.28
N ASP A 119 -31.41 8.80 -14.30
CA ASP A 119 -32.47 7.97 -14.85
C ASP A 119 -32.67 6.70 -14.01
N ASN A 120 -33.93 6.27 -13.91
CA ASN A 120 -34.37 5.01 -13.32
C ASN A 120 -33.83 4.73 -11.91
N VAL A 121 -33.68 5.77 -11.09
CA VAL A 121 -33.25 5.63 -9.69
C VAL A 121 -34.32 4.96 -8.82
N VAL A 122 -33.86 4.31 -7.74
CA VAL A 122 -34.70 3.82 -6.64
C VAL A 122 -34.30 4.57 -5.38
N VAL A 123 -35.22 5.36 -4.82
CA VAL A 123 -35.06 6.02 -3.52
C VAL A 123 -36.23 5.61 -2.64
N HIS A 124 -35.98 4.81 -1.61
CA HIS A 124 -37.05 4.20 -0.82
C HIS A 124 -36.76 4.23 0.67
N ASN A 125 -37.62 4.86 1.46
CA ASN A 125 -37.42 5.07 2.91
C ASN A 125 -36.07 5.75 3.21
N VAL A 126 -35.81 6.89 2.56
CA VAL A 126 -34.69 7.76 2.89
C VAL A 126 -35.22 8.92 3.71
N ASN A 127 -35.02 8.87 5.03
CA ASN A 127 -35.70 9.79 5.94
C ASN A 127 -35.29 11.25 5.72
N PHE A 128 -34.04 11.48 5.29
CA PHE A 128 -33.56 12.81 4.89
C PHE A 128 -32.42 12.69 3.88
N LEU A 129 -32.65 13.19 2.66
CA LEU A 129 -31.68 13.29 1.58
C LEU A 129 -31.51 14.75 1.17
N SER A 130 -30.29 15.28 1.25
CA SER A 130 -30.06 16.71 1.05
C SER A 130 -28.72 17.05 0.39
N HIS A 131 -28.77 17.87 -0.67
CA HIS A 131 -27.59 18.35 -1.41
C HIS A 131 -26.73 17.23 -2.00
N TYR A 132 -27.37 16.34 -2.77
CA TYR A 132 -26.74 15.23 -3.48
C TYR A 132 -27.09 15.20 -4.96
N LEU A 133 -26.12 14.75 -5.74
CA LEU A 133 -26.24 14.36 -7.14
C LEU A 133 -26.24 12.84 -7.20
N ILE A 134 -27.35 12.25 -7.66
CA ILE A 134 -27.54 10.79 -7.73
C ILE A 134 -27.54 10.38 -9.20
N GLY A 135 -26.59 9.52 -9.59
CA GLY A 135 -26.45 9.00 -10.95
C GLY A 135 -27.59 8.09 -11.41
N ASN A 136 -27.39 7.42 -12.53
CA ASN A 136 -28.39 6.55 -13.16
C ASN A 136 -28.39 5.16 -12.52
N ASP A 137 -29.56 4.51 -12.50
CA ASP A 137 -29.76 3.14 -12.03
C ASP A 137 -29.25 2.90 -10.59
N VAL A 138 -29.30 3.94 -9.75
CA VAL A 138 -28.86 3.88 -8.36
C VAL A 138 -29.98 3.36 -7.46
N MET A 139 -29.63 2.48 -6.51
CA MET A 139 -30.54 2.00 -5.47
C MET A 139 -30.15 2.56 -4.10
N ILE A 140 -31.01 3.39 -3.50
CA ILE A 140 -30.86 3.93 -2.14
C ILE A 140 -32.07 3.52 -1.31
N CYS A 141 -31.87 2.72 -0.27
CA CYS A 141 -32.98 2.31 0.59
C CYS A 141 -32.66 2.22 2.08
N ASN A 142 -33.64 2.56 2.91
CA ASN A 142 -33.55 2.55 4.38
C ASN A 142 -32.32 3.33 4.87
N VAL A 143 -32.24 4.60 4.49
CA VAL A 143 -31.15 5.50 4.90
C VAL A 143 -31.72 6.57 5.83
N ASN A 144 -31.14 6.73 7.03
CA ASN A 144 -31.70 7.71 7.97
C ASN A 144 -31.29 9.15 7.62
N GLU A 145 -30.04 9.39 7.26
CA GLU A 145 -29.57 10.72 6.86
C GLU A 145 -28.50 10.60 5.78
N MET A 146 -28.70 11.33 4.69
CA MET A 146 -27.73 11.53 3.61
C MET A 146 -27.67 13.02 3.27
N ALA A 147 -26.71 13.74 3.86
CA ALA A 147 -26.66 15.21 3.77
C ALA A 147 -25.26 15.73 3.45
N THR A 148 -25.16 16.75 2.60
CA THR A 148 -23.91 17.47 2.34
C THR A 148 -23.96 18.87 2.90
N THR A 149 -22.82 19.40 3.32
CA THR A 149 -22.64 20.78 3.77
C THR A 149 -21.94 21.62 2.71
N GLY A 150 -22.25 22.92 2.65
CA GLY A 150 -21.65 23.83 1.65
C GLY A 150 -20.13 24.01 1.76
N HIS A 151 -19.51 23.50 2.82
CA HIS A 151 -18.06 23.53 3.05
C HIS A 151 -17.44 22.12 3.08
N ALA A 152 -18.12 21.12 2.50
CA ALA A 152 -17.62 19.76 2.40
C ALA A 152 -16.25 19.69 1.71
N LYS A 153 -15.41 18.77 2.20
CA LYS A 153 -14.03 18.52 1.71
C LYS A 153 -13.83 17.10 1.18
N PHE A 154 -14.79 16.22 1.46
CA PHE A 154 -14.81 14.82 1.04
C PHE A 154 -13.53 14.05 1.42
N GLY A 155 -12.96 14.37 2.59
CA GLY A 155 -11.75 13.74 3.11
C GLY A 155 -10.44 14.40 2.68
N ASN A 156 -10.48 15.33 1.71
CA ASN A 156 -9.30 16.07 1.28
C ASN A 156 -8.84 17.08 2.35
N GLY A 157 -7.53 17.21 2.50
CA GLY A 157 -6.84 18.06 3.47
C GLY A 157 -6.87 19.55 3.11
N ILE A 158 -7.95 20.05 2.54
CA ILE A 158 -8.11 21.43 2.08
C ILE A 158 -8.89 22.29 3.08
N VAL A 159 -8.92 23.60 2.83
CA VAL A 159 -9.68 24.59 3.62
C VAL A 159 -10.51 25.41 2.66
N LYS A 160 -11.81 25.56 2.94
CA LYS A 160 -12.72 26.34 2.10
C LYS A 160 -12.63 27.82 2.45
N GLU A 161 -13.00 28.70 1.52
CA GLU A 161 -12.96 30.16 1.71
C GLU A 161 -13.65 30.57 3.02
N GLY A 162 -13.01 31.42 3.82
CA GLY A 162 -13.54 31.86 5.12
C GLY A 162 -13.48 30.83 6.25
N GLU A 163 -12.96 29.62 6.03
CA GLU A 163 -12.61 28.71 7.13
C GLU A 163 -11.21 29.02 7.67
N PRO A 164 -10.99 28.93 8.99
CA PRO A 164 -9.66 29.02 9.57
C PRO A 164 -8.82 27.75 9.30
N GLU A 165 -7.50 27.92 9.20
CA GLU A 165 -6.53 26.86 8.86
C GLU A 165 -6.55 25.68 9.87
N ASN A 166 -6.94 25.92 11.12
CA ASN A 166 -7.07 24.86 12.13
C ASN A 166 -8.18 23.83 11.84
N LEU A 167 -9.08 24.12 10.89
CA LEU A 167 -10.07 23.16 10.38
C LEU A 167 -9.51 22.25 9.27
N ARG A 168 -8.24 22.45 8.87
CA ARG A 168 -7.57 21.54 7.94
C ARG A 168 -7.38 20.18 8.58
N ILE A 169 -7.68 19.15 7.81
CA ILE A 169 -7.39 17.78 8.21
C ILE A 169 -5.97 17.46 7.78
N TRP A 170 -5.18 17.02 8.75
CA TRP A 170 -3.83 16.51 8.56
C TRP A 170 -3.82 15.01 8.83
N LEU A 171 -3.01 14.28 8.05
CA LEU A 171 -2.74 12.87 8.26
C LEU A 171 -1.38 12.73 8.96
N GLU A 172 -1.40 12.40 10.25
CA GLU A 172 -0.22 12.32 11.11
C GLU A 172 0.48 10.95 10.95
N LEU A 173 1.30 10.79 9.91
CA LEU A 173 1.96 9.52 9.62
C LEU A 173 3.28 9.33 10.38
N CYS A 174 3.70 8.08 10.53
CA CYS A 174 4.98 7.59 11.06
C CYS A 174 5.26 7.88 12.55
N ASN A 175 4.86 9.02 13.10
CA ASN A 175 5.00 9.34 14.52
C ASN A 175 3.72 9.97 15.09
N GLU A 176 3.60 9.92 16.41
CA GLU A 176 2.40 10.34 17.13
C GLU A 176 2.43 11.83 17.55
N ASN A 177 3.59 12.49 17.46
CA ASN A 177 3.71 13.93 17.75
C ASN A 177 3.28 14.84 16.58
N GLY A 178 2.91 14.27 15.42
CA GLY A 178 2.46 15.01 14.24
C GLY A 178 3.56 15.71 13.44
N GLY A 179 4.84 15.53 13.80
CA GLY A 179 5.98 16.15 13.11
C GLY A 179 6.16 15.71 11.66
N ARG A 180 5.49 14.63 11.25
CA ARG A 180 5.44 14.13 9.87
C ARG A 180 4.05 14.19 9.24
N SER A 181 3.21 15.13 9.66
CA SER A 181 1.89 15.34 9.08
C SER A 181 1.93 15.69 7.59
N ILE A 182 1.00 15.12 6.82
CA ILE A 182 0.81 15.42 5.40
C ILE A 182 -0.66 15.79 5.14
N MET A 183 -0.96 16.46 4.02
CA MET A 183 -2.35 16.77 3.66
C MET A 183 -2.90 15.63 2.78
N PRO A 184 -3.92 14.89 3.23
CA PRO A 184 -4.51 13.83 2.42
C PRO A 184 -5.18 14.43 1.18
N PHE A 185 -5.09 13.75 0.04
CA PHE A 185 -5.81 14.15 -1.17
C PHE A 185 -6.24 12.93 -1.98
N ASP A 186 -7.37 13.06 -2.66
CA ASP A 186 -7.89 12.02 -3.53
C ASP A 186 -6.93 11.78 -4.70
N GLY A 187 -6.51 10.51 -4.86
CA GLY A 187 -5.44 10.11 -5.77
C GLY A 187 -4.04 9.98 -5.13
N MET A 188 -3.86 10.24 -3.83
CA MET A 188 -2.54 10.12 -3.19
C MET A 188 -1.96 8.70 -3.25
N LEU A 189 -0.77 8.57 -3.82
CA LEU A 189 0.00 7.34 -3.95
C LEU A 189 0.94 7.14 -2.74
N PRO A 190 1.36 5.89 -2.44
CA PRO A 190 2.26 5.65 -1.31
C PRO A 190 3.63 6.33 -1.47
N GLY A 191 4.09 6.55 -2.72
CA GLY A 191 5.28 7.32 -3.03
C GLY A 191 5.16 8.78 -2.60
N ASP A 192 4.02 9.42 -2.87
CA ASP A 192 3.71 10.81 -2.49
C ASP A 192 3.79 10.97 -0.97
N ALA A 193 3.09 10.08 -0.24
CA ALA A 193 3.07 10.08 1.21
C ALA A 193 4.47 9.88 1.81
N TRP A 194 5.28 8.99 1.22
CA TRP A 194 6.65 8.77 1.68
C TRP A 194 7.53 10.00 1.43
N LEU A 195 7.52 10.57 0.22
CA LEU A 195 8.31 11.76 -0.10
C LEU A 195 8.00 12.92 0.86
N TRP A 196 6.72 13.14 1.14
CA TRP A 196 6.27 14.24 1.98
C TRP A 196 6.52 13.99 3.48
N THR A 197 6.37 12.75 3.96
CA THR A 197 6.71 12.42 5.36
C THR A 197 8.21 12.53 5.65
N ARG A 198 9.06 12.42 4.63
CA ARG A 198 10.52 12.59 4.69
C ARG A 198 10.94 14.02 4.30
N ASN A 199 12.25 14.28 4.28
CA ASN A 199 12.83 15.58 3.89
C ASN A 199 12.23 16.78 4.67
N ARG A 200 12.02 16.63 5.99
CA ARG A 200 11.37 17.67 6.82
C ARG A 200 12.26 18.89 7.05
N ASP A 201 13.56 18.72 6.85
CA ASP A 201 14.59 19.75 6.80
C ASP A 201 14.53 20.61 5.51
N ASP A 202 13.93 20.09 4.44
CA ASP A 202 13.84 20.74 3.14
C ASP A 202 12.54 21.56 2.99
N LYS A 203 12.57 22.80 3.50
CA LYS A 203 11.38 23.68 3.53
C LYS A 203 10.79 23.94 2.15
N GLU A 204 11.62 24.14 1.13
CA GLU A 204 11.16 24.41 -0.24
C GLU A 204 10.34 23.24 -0.78
N LEU A 205 10.86 22.02 -0.62
CA LEU A 205 10.15 20.81 -1.05
C LEU A 205 8.81 20.64 -0.29
N GLN A 206 8.79 20.91 1.02
CA GLN A 206 7.57 20.84 1.83
C GLN A 206 6.50 21.86 1.37
N GLU A 207 6.92 23.08 1.00
CA GLU A 207 6.05 24.12 0.47
C GLU A 207 5.48 23.74 -0.90
N LYS A 208 6.28 23.10 -1.78
CA LYS A 208 5.81 22.58 -3.08
C LYS A 208 4.73 21.53 -2.91
N PHE A 209 4.89 20.55 -2.02
CA PHE A 209 3.87 19.52 -1.77
C PHE A 209 2.56 20.11 -1.25
N LYS A 210 2.65 21.12 -0.36
CA LYS A 210 1.48 21.88 0.08
C LYS A 210 0.81 22.57 -1.11
N ALA A 211 1.58 23.26 -1.94
CA ALA A 211 1.07 23.97 -3.12
C ALA A 211 0.40 23.02 -4.11
N PHE A 212 1.00 21.87 -4.42
CA PHE A 212 0.41 20.85 -5.31
C PHE A 212 -0.98 20.44 -4.82
N THR A 213 -1.10 20.18 -3.52
CA THR A 213 -2.36 19.75 -2.91
C THR A 213 -3.41 20.86 -2.91
N GLU A 214 -3.01 22.10 -2.64
CA GLU A 214 -3.93 23.25 -2.66
C GLU A 214 -4.37 23.65 -4.07
N GLN A 215 -3.58 23.34 -5.10
CA GLN A 215 -3.92 23.61 -6.50
C GLN A 215 -4.87 22.55 -7.08
N GLN A 216 -4.85 21.32 -6.56
CA GLN A 216 -5.68 20.22 -7.05
C GLN A 216 -7.18 20.42 -6.79
N PHE A 217 -7.54 21.23 -5.79
CA PHE A 217 -8.93 21.50 -5.43
C PHE A 217 -9.15 22.98 -5.21
N ASP A 218 -10.23 23.53 -5.74
CA ASP A 218 -10.56 24.92 -5.44
C ASP A 218 -11.15 25.09 -4.02
N LYS A 219 -11.05 26.32 -3.54
CA LYS A 219 -11.48 26.72 -2.18
C LYS A 219 -12.95 27.12 -2.11
N LYS A 220 -13.71 27.03 -3.22
CA LYS A 220 -15.10 27.48 -3.29
C LYS A 220 -16.01 26.59 -2.47
N ARG A 221 -17.09 27.20 -1.98
CA ARG A 221 -18.17 26.56 -1.24
C ARG A 221 -19.33 26.22 -2.18
N GLY A 222 -20.09 25.19 -1.83
CA GLY A 222 -21.32 24.83 -2.55
C GLY A 222 -21.26 23.54 -3.36
N TYR A 223 -20.19 22.74 -3.22
CA TYR A 223 -20.14 21.41 -3.84
C TYR A 223 -21.15 20.45 -3.20
N TYR A 224 -21.88 19.73 -4.05
CA TYR A 224 -22.82 18.69 -3.62
C TYR A 224 -22.08 17.37 -3.44
N GLY A 225 -22.64 16.52 -2.57
CA GLY A 225 -22.24 15.12 -2.48
C GLY A 225 -22.66 14.38 -3.74
N MET A 226 -22.00 13.27 -4.03
CA MET A 226 -22.23 12.55 -5.29
C MET A 226 -22.35 11.05 -5.06
N VAL A 227 -23.26 10.43 -5.79
CA VAL A 227 -23.37 8.98 -5.95
C VAL A 227 -23.33 8.68 -7.43
N GLY A 228 -22.28 8.01 -7.88
CA GLY A 228 -22.14 7.59 -9.28
C GLY A 228 -23.17 6.55 -9.68
N ASP A 229 -23.19 6.23 -10.97
CA ASP A 229 -24.17 5.30 -11.55
C ASP A 229 -24.08 3.89 -10.92
N ARG A 230 -25.19 3.15 -10.97
CA ARG A 230 -25.29 1.73 -10.58
C ARG A 230 -24.82 1.42 -9.15
N CYS A 231 -24.81 2.43 -8.27
CA CYS A 231 -24.49 2.25 -6.87
C CYS A 231 -25.65 1.63 -6.10
N VAL A 232 -25.34 0.87 -5.05
CA VAL A 232 -26.32 0.30 -4.14
C VAL A 232 -25.99 0.69 -2.71
N ILE A 233 -26.84 1.51 -2.10
CA ILE A 233 -26.74 2.00 -0.73
C ILE A 233 -27.96 1.50 0.04
N LYS A 234 -27.74 0.63 1.04
CA LYS A 234 -28.85 0.08 1.83
C LYS A 234 -28.59 0.01 3.32
N ASN A 235 -29.61 0.29 4.11
CA ASN A 235 -29.60 0.18 5.58
C ASN A 235 -28.45 0.99 6.21
N VAL A 236 -28.08 2.13 5.63
CA VAL A 236 -27.01 3.00 6.14
C VAL A 236 -27.60 4.04 7.07
N LYS A 237 -26.98 4.27 8.23
CA LYS A 237 -27.51 5.27 9.17
C LYS A 237 -27.16 6.69 8.74
N ILE A 238 -25.88 7.01 8.59
CA ILE A 238 -25.42 8.39 8.34
C ILE A 238 -24.41 8.41 7.19
N LEU A 239 -24.74 9.15 6.13
CA LEU A 239 -23.83 9.59 5.07
C LEU A 239 -23.74 11.12 5.12
N LYS A 240 -22.57 11.67 5.45
CA LYS A 240 -22.39 13.11 5.56
C LYS A 240 -21.15 13.61 4.83
N ASP A 241 -21.30 14.54 3.89
CA ASP A 241 -20.18 15.05 3.10
C ASP A 241 -19.40 13.92 2.40
N VAL A 242 -20.08 13.12 1.57
CA VAL A 242 -19.50 11.92 0.94
C VAL A 242 -19.55 12.02 -0.59
N MET A 243 -18.45 11.62 -1.23
CA MET A 243 -18.40 11.33 -2.67
C MET A 243 -18.28 9.82 -2.88
N ILE A 244 -19.13 9.26 -3.74
CA ILE A 244 -19.21 7.83 -4.02
C ILE A 244 -19.11 7.64 -5.54
N GLY A 245 -18.06 6.95 -5.98
CA GLY A 245 -17.86 6.56 -7.37
C GLY A 245 -18.87 5.49 -7.83
N THR A 246 -18.93 5.25 -9.13
CA THR A 246 -19.90 4.32 -9.76
C THR A 246 -19.70 2.87 -9.30
N ASP A 247 -20.78 2.07 -9.36
CA ASP A 247 -20.80 0.64 -9.02
C ASP A 247 -20.39 0.33 -7.56
N ALA A 248 -20.44 1.31 -6.65
CA ALA A 248 -20.13 1.12 -5.24
C ALA A 248 -21.25 0.38 -4.49
N TYR A 249 -20.86 -0.42 -3.50
CA TYR A 249 -21.82 -1.14 -2.64
C TYR A 249 -21.66 -0.78 -1.16
N LEU A 250 -22.64 -0.10 -0.60
CA LEU A 250 -22.69 0.28 0.81
C LEU A 250 -23.87 -0.42 1.50
N LYS A 251 -23.58 -1.18 2.56
CA LYS A 251 -24.59 -1.93 3.32
C LYS A 251 -24.36 -1.81 4.82
N GLY A 252 -25.33 -1.27 5.55
CA GLY A 252 -25.33 -1.38 7.02
C GLY A 252 -24.28 -0.51 7.74
N ALA A 253 -23.64 0.44 7.06
CA ALA A 253 -22.67 1.32 7.69
C ALA A 253 -23.34 2.20 8.75
N ASN A 254 -22.67 2.38 9.90
CA ASN A 254 -23.17 3.23 10.98
C ASN A 254 -22.93 4.71 10.68
N LYS A 255 -21.76 5.04 10.13
CA LYS A 255 -21.39 6.43 9.84
C LYS A 255 -20.30 6.49 8.77
N ILE A 256 -20.53 7.28 7.74
CA ILE A 256 -19.49 7.70 6.79
C ILE A 256 -19.56 9.21 6.73
N LYS A 257 -18.49 9.90 7.16
CA LYS A 257 -18.46 11.35 7.25
C LYS A 257 -17.18 11.94 6.67
N ASN A 258 -17.32 12.86 5.71
CA ASN A 258 -16.21 13.56 5.07
C ASN A 258 -15.24 12.55 4.44
N VAL A 259 -15.76 11.75 3.51
CA VAL A 259 -15.04 10.63 2.89
C VAL A 259 -15.24 10.63 1.37
N THR A 260 -14.20 10.33 0.63
CA THR A 260 -14.29 9.94 -0.78
C THR A 260 -14.18 8.43 -0.90
N ILE A 261 -15.11 7.81 -1.63
CA ILE A 261 -15.16 6.37 -1.90
C ILE A 261 -15.02 6.18 -3.40
N ASN A 262 -13.81 5.87 -3.85
CA ASN A 262 -13.52 5.59 -5.24
C ASN A 262 -13.99 4.19 -5.61
N SER A 263 -14.71 4.08 -6.71
CA SER A 263 -15.29 2.85 -7.21
C SER A 263 -15.50 2.97 -8.73
N SER A 264 -15.34 1.85 -9.43
CA SER A 264 -15.66 1.71 -10.85
C SER A 264 -16.27 0.34 -11.13
N ALA A 265 -16.77 0.13 -12.35
CA ALA A 265 -17.29 -1.17 -12.78
C ALA A 265 -16.22 -2.28 -12.70
N GLU A 266 -14.97 -1.97 -13.05
CA GLU A 266 -13.84 -2.89 -13.06
C GLU A 266 -13.26 -3.13 -11.66
N ALA A 267 -13.40 -2.15 -10.77
CA ALA A 267 -12.83 -2.15 -9.43
C ALA A 267 -13.83 -1.59 -8.39
N SER A 268 -14.94 -2.31 -8.23
CA SER A 268 -16.02 -1.95 -7.30
C SER A 268 -15.56 -1.96 -5.84
N THR A 269 -15.85 -0.88 -5.12
CA THR A 269 -15.55 -0.73 -3.69
C THR A 269 -16.77 -1.04 -2.82
N GLN A 270 -16.53 -1.73 -1.70
CA GLN A 270 -17.59 -2.21 -0.82
C GLN A 270 -17.37 -1.81 0.64
N ILE A 271 -18.42 -1.29 1.27
CA ILE A 271 -18.44 -0.96 2.70
C ILE A 271 -19.63 -1.68 3.35
N GLY A 272 -19.33 -2.53 4.31
CA GLY A 272 -20.28 -3.39 5.00
C GLY A 272 -20.72 -2.87 6.37
N GLU A 273 -21.29 -3.80 7.11
CA GLU A 273 -22.10 -3.52 8.28
C GLU A 273 -21.27 -3.02 9.47
N GLY A 274 -21.84 -2.08 10.22
CA GLY A 274 -21.28 -1.57 11.47
C GLY A 274 -20.08 -0.64 11.30
N CYS A 275 -19.64 -0.36 10.07
CA CYS A 275 -18.46 0.45 9.80
C CYS A 275 -18.67 1.94 10.14
N GLU A 276 -17.60 2.56 10.65
CA GLU A 276 -17.49 3.98 10.99
C GLU A 276 -16.26 4.58 10.30
N LEU A 277 -16.46 5.39 9.27
CA LEU A 277 -15.39 6.01 8.48
C LEU A 277 -15.48 7.53 8.57
N VAL A 278 -14.41 8.18 8.99
CA VAL A 278 -14.40 9.64 9.21
C VAL A 278 -13.11 10.26 8.67
N ASN A 279 -13.23 11.32 7.85
CA ASN A 279 -12.09 12.08 7.32
C ASN A 279 -11.10 11.18 6.56
N GLY A 280 -11.49 10.62 5.43
CA GLY A 280 -10.59 9.70 4.73
C GLY A 280 -10.92 9.49 3.27
N ILE A 281 -10.05 8.72 2.62
CA ILE A 281 -10.18 8.38 1.20
C ILE A 281 -10.06 6.87 1.07
N VAL A 282 -11.02 6.27 0.38
CA VAL A 282 -11.05 4.85 0.05
C VAL A 282 -10.81 4.70 -1.45
N GLY A 283 -9.71 4.05 -1.83
CA GLY A 283 -9.34 3.79 -3.22
C GLY A 283 -10.22 2.72 -3.89
N TYR A 284 -9.92 2.45 -5.16
CA TYR A 284 -10.67 1.50 -5.99
C TYR A 284 -10.55 0.05 -5.50
N GLY A 285 -11.59 -0.76 -5.69
CA GLY A 285 -11.60 -2.18 -5.36
C GLY A 285 -11.46 -2.50 -3.86
N CYS A 286 -11.66 -1.52 -2.98
CA CYS A 286 -11.46 -1.70 -1.54
C CYS A 286 -12.61 -2.45 -0.87
N ARG A 287 -12.30 -3.11 0.25
CA ARG A 287 -13.27 -3.89 1.04
C ARG A 287 -13.20 -3.54 2.52
N VAL A 288 -14.25 -2.93 3.06
CA VAL A 288 -14.32 -2.50 4.46
C VAL A 288 -15.52 -3.16 5.13
N PHE A 289 -15.32 -4.08 6.08
CA PHE A 289 -16.41 -4.91 6.61
C PHE A 289 -16.34 -5.17 8.11
N TYR A 290 -17.49 -5.56 8.68
CA TYR A 290 -17.61 -6.13 10.02
C TYR A 290 -17.14 -5.19 11.14
N GLY A 291 -17.70 -3.98 11.19
CA GLY A 291 -17.50 -3.07 12.33
C GLY A 291 -16.17 -2.30 12.36
N VAL A 292 -15.51 -2.14 11.22
CA VAL A 292 -14.26 -1.35 11.09
C VAL A 292 -14.47 0.09 11.55
N LYS A 293 -13.43 0.65 12.19
CA LYS A 293 -13.36 2.07 12.55
C LYS A 293 -12.14 2.71 11.90
N ALA A 294 -12.34 3.67 11.01
CA ALA A 294 -11.24 4.38 10.38
C ALA A 294 -11.41 5.89 10.51
N VAL A 295 -10.35 6.58 10.97
CA VAL A 295 -10.38 8.02 11.25
C VAL A 295 -9.08 8.66 10.76
N ARG A 296 -9.16 9.66 9.88
CA ARG A 296 -7.97 10.27 9.24
C ARG A 296 -7.13 9.19 8.57
N PHE A 297 -7.60 8.72 7.42
CA PHE A 297 -7.01 7.55 6.79
C PHE A 297 -7.02 7.64 5.27
N ILE A 298 -6.09 6.92 4.65
CA ILE A 298 -6.11 6.62 3.22
C ILE A 298 -6.01 5.10 3.07
N MET A 299 -6.92 4.53 2.30
CA MET A 299 -6.85 3.15 1.82
C MET A 299 -6.54 3.17 0.33
N ALA A 300 -5.38 2.68 -0.07
CA ALA A 300 -5.01 2.55 -1.47
C ALA A 300 -5.72 1.35 -2.12
N SER A 301 -5.63 1.25 -3.44
CA SER A 301 -6.43 0.33 -4.25
C SER A 301 -6.31 -1.14 -3.83
N HIS A 302 -7.44 -1.84 -3.86
CA HIS A 302 -7.60 -3.25 -3.49
C HIS A 302 -7.18 -3.60 -2.05
N SER A 303 -7.07 -2.60 -1.17
CA SER A 303 -6.83 -2.84 0.26
C SER A 303 -8.11 -3.24 1.01
N GLN A 304 -7.93 -3.92 2.14
CA GLN A 304 -9.02 -4.53 2.89
C GLN A 304 -8.89 -4.25 4.39
N LEU A 305 -9.99 -3.78 4.99
CA LEU A 305 -10.17 -3.66 6.44
C LEU A 305 -11.34 -4.54 6.88
N LYS A 306 -11.13 -5.40 7.87
CA LYS A 306 -12.16 -6.35 8.32
C LYS A 306 -12.21 -6.52 9.84
N TYR A 307 -13.34 -7.05 10.30
CA TYR A 307 -13.51 -7.63 11.63
C TYR A 307 -13.13 -6.70 12.79
N GLY A 308 -13.60 -5.45 12.74
CA GLY A 308 -13.38 -4.48 13.81
C GLY A 308 -12.00 -3.80 13.80
N ALA A 309 -11.23 -3.98 12.73
CA ALA A 309 -9.94 -3.29 12.57
C ALA A 309 -10.09 -1.77 12.75
N ARG A 310 -9.09 -1.16 13.39
CA ARG A 310 -8.97 0.26 13.61
C ARG A 310 -7.81 0.81 12.80
N LEU A 311 -8.09 1.80 11.94
CA LEU A 311 -7.08 2.48 11.13
C LEU A 311 -7.15 3.99 11.41
N ILE A 312 -6.20 4.51 12.18
CA ILE A 312 -6.22 5.90 12.66
C ILE A 312 -4.94 6.60 12.24
N ASN A 313 -5.05 7.81 11.67
CA ASN A 313 -3.89 8.59 11.21
C ASN A 313 -2.94 7.76 10.34
N SER A 314 -3.46 6.95 9.42
CA SER A 314 -2.66 5.93 8.75
C SER A 314 -2.95 5.81 7.26
N TYR A 315 -1.92 5.43 6.51
CA TYR A 315 -1.99 5.11 5.08
C TYR A 315 -1.82 3.60 4.91
N LEU A 316 -2.83 2.95 4.33
CA LEU A 316 -2.83 1.52 4.03
C LEU A 316 -2.59 1.30 2.53
N GLY A 317 -1.42 0.73 2.20
CA GLY A 317 -0.97 0.54 0.83
C GLY A 317 -1.77 -0.47 0.00
N ASN A 318 -1.47 -0.49 -1.30
CA ASN A 318 -2.20 -1.31 -2.28
C ASN A 318 -2.17 -2.80 -1.92
N ASN A 319 -3.27 -3.51 -2.17
CA ASN A 319 -3.40 -4.95 -1.93
C ASN A 319 -3.12 -5.38 -0.47
N ALA A 320 -3.11 -4.45 0.49
CA ALA A 320 -2.89 -4.78 1.89
C ALA A 320 -4.18 -5.26 2.57
N THR A 321 -4.05 -6.14 3.56
CA THR A 321 -5.18 -6.63 4.36
C THR A 321 -4.88 -6.48 5.85
N ILE A 322 -5.75 -5.76 6.55
CA ILE A 322 -5.77 -5.70 8.02
C ILE A 322 -7.10 -6.24 8.52
N SER A 323 -7.07 -7.14 9.49
CA SER A 323 -8.25 -7.73 10.13
C SER A 323 -8.09 -7.72 11.65
N CYS A 324 -9.12 -7.29 12.39
CA CYS A 324 -9.18 -7.30 13.86
C CYS A 324 -8.19 -6.38 14.61
N CYS A 325 -7.25 -5.72 13.95
CA CYS A 325 -6.11 -5.08 14.63
C CYS A 325 -6.26 -3.58 14.85
N GLU A 326 -5.36 -3.02 15.64
CA GLU A 326 -5.23 -1.58 15.82
C GLU A 326 -3.95 -1.06 15.16
N VAL A 327 -4.12 -0.11 14.22
CA VAL A 327 -3.04 0.54 13.47
C VAL A 327 -3.17 2.06 13.61
N LEU A 328 -2.13 2.69 14.15
CA LEU A 328 -2.08 4.13 14.40
C LEU A 328 -0.82 4.77 13.80
N ASN A 329 -0.96 5.99 13.29
CA ASN A 329 0.16 6.85 12.87
C ASN A 329 1.18 6.09 12.00
N SER A 330 0.70 5.30 11.05
CA SER A 330 1.53 4.35 10.28
C SER A 330 1.42 4.59 8.78
N LEU A 331 2.57 4.58 8.10
CA LEU A 331 2.67 4.55 6.65
C LEU A 331 3.02 3.13 6.21
N ILE A 332 2.07 2.46 5.56
CA ILE A 332 2.19 1.07 5.17
C ILE A 332 2.17 0.98 3.64
N PHE A 333 3.24 0.45 3.08
CA PHE A 333 3.38 0.22 1.64
C PHE A 333 2.64 -1.05 1.19
N PRO A 334 2.55 -1.32 -0.13
CA PRO A 334 1.74 -2.40 -0.67
C PRO A 334 2.03 -3.81 -0.12
N ALA A 335 1.02 -4.69 -0.22
CA ALA A 335 1.09 -6.11 0.14
C ALA A 335 1.42 -6.39 1.63
N HIS A 336 0.89 -5.57 2.53
CA HIS A 336 0.95 -5.81 3.98
C HIS A 336 -0.16 -6.77 4.45
N GLU A 337 0.17 -7.69 5.34
CA GLU A 337 -0.75 -8.68 5.90
C GLU A 337 -0.74 -8.64 7.43
N GLN A 338 -1.90 -8.45 8.04
CA GLN A 338 -2.08 -8.44 9.49
C GLN A 338 -3.50 -8.91 9.86
N HIS A 339 -3.64 -10.06 10.51
CA HIS A 339 -4.95 -10.72 10.64
C HIS A 339 -5.48 -10.89 12.06
N HIS A 340 -4.65 -10.68 13.08
CA HIS A 340 -4.93 -11.17 14.44
C HIS A 340 -5.13 -10.03 15.42
N ASN A 341 -6.27 -10.05 16.13
CA ASN A 341 -6.72 -9.00 17.05
C ASN A 341 -5.67 -8.56 18.09
N ASN A 342 -4.79 -9.48 18.50
CA ASN A 342 -3.75 -9.22 19.49
C ASN A 342 -2.46 -8.59 18.91
N SER A 343 -2.48 -8.09 17.67
CA SER A 343 -1.35 -7.37 17.07
C SER A 343 -1.61 -5.87 16.98
N PHE A 344 -0.58 -5.09 17.26
CA PHE A 344 -0.60 -3.62 17.25
C PHE A 344 0.51 -3.09 16.36
N LEU A 345 0.23 -2.03 15.62
CA LEU A 345 1.22 -1.32 14.82
C LEU A 345 1.02 0.19 14.97
N CYS A 346 1.92 0.81 15.73
CA CYS A 346 1.88 2.23 16.05
C CYS A 346 3.21 2.89 15.66
N ALA A 347 3.13 4.12 15.13
CA ALA A 347 4.30 4.95 14.81
C ALA A 347 5.35 4.20 13.96
N ALA A 348 4.95 3.78 12.76
CA ALA A 348 5.78 2.95 11.90
C ALA A 348 5.75 3.34 10.42
N LEU A 349 6.90 3.20 9.76
CA LEU A 349 7.00 3.01 8.31
C LEU A 349 7.29 1.54 8.03
N ILE A 350 6.33 0.87 7.38
CA ILE A 350 6.49 -0.51 6.91
C ILE A 350 6.52 -0.51 5.38
N MET A 351 7.67 -0.84 4.79
CA MET A 351 7.93 -0.70 3.36
C MET A 351 7.36 -1.84 2.49
N GLY A 352 6.33 -2.54 2.99
CA GLY A 352 5.48 -3.44 2.21
C GLY A 352 5.91 -4.89 2.24
N GLN A 353 5.16 -5.76 1.54
CA GLN A 353 5.39 -7.21 1.51
C GLN A 353 5.58 -7.84 2.90
N SER A 354 4.97 -7.24 3.92
CA SER A 354 5.24 -7.54 5.32
C SER A 354 4.15 -8.40 5.93
N ASN A 355 4.47 -9.14 6.99
CA ASN A 355 3.50 -9.94 7.71
C ASN A 355 3.61 -9.70 9.23
N MET A 356 2.56 -9.17 9.84
CA MET A 356 2.49 -9.00 11.29
C MET A 356 1.83 -10.23 11.91
N ALA A 357 2.62 -11.04 12.61
CA ALA A 357 2.10 -12.26 13.24
C ALA A 357 1.23 -11.95 14.47
N ALA A 358 0.47 -12.95 14.92
CA ALA A 358 -0.35 -12.84 16.12
C ALA A 358 0.50 -12.48 17.35
N GLY A 359 0.00 -11.54 18.15
CA GLY A 359 0.68 -11.08 19.37
C GLY A 359 1.87 -10.15 19.11
N ALA A 360 2.17 -9.77 17.87
CA ALA A 360 3.18 -8.76 17.60
C ALA A 360 2.71 -7.38 18.12
N THR A 361 3.24 -6.93 19.26
CA THR A 361 2.83 -5.70 19.93
C THR A 361 3.84 -4.57 19.65
N ILE A 362 3.81 -4.03 18.43
CA ILE A 362 4.64 -2.89 18.02
C ILE A 362 3.85 -1.61 18.29
N GLY A 363 3.47 -1.40 19.55
CA GLY A 363 2.26 -0.65 19.89
C GLY A 363 2.43 0.65 20.67
N SER A 364 3.63 1.04 21.11
CA SER A 364 3.80 2.29 21.88
C SER A 364 5.19 2.87 21.75
N ASN A 365 5.27 4.13 21.31
CA ASN A 365 6.48 4.94 21.35
C ASN A 365 6.54 5.89 22.58
N HIS A 366 5.55 5.80 23.48
CA HIS A 366 5.44 6.64 24.69
C HIS A 366 6.42 6.16 25.76
N ASN A 367 7.57 6.81 25.87
CA ASN A 367 8.67 6.40 26.75
C ASN A 367 8.95 7.39 27.91
N SER A 368 7.90 8.03 28.45
CA SER A 368 7.94 9.17 29.40
C SER A 368 8.53 10.48 28.86
N ARG A 369 8.98 10.49 27.59
CA ARG A 369 9.35 11.68 26.83
C ARG A 369 8.28 11.97 25.76
N GLY A 370 8.64 12.65 24.68
CA GLY A 370 7.76 12.88 23.54
C GLY A 370 7.42 11.58 22.79
N PRO A 371 6.23 11.49 22.16
CA PRO A 371 5.84 10.33 21.35
C PRO A 371 6.36 10.47 19.91
N ASP A 372 7.68 10.61 19.77
CA ASP A 372 8.39 10.91 18.53
C ASP A 372 9.20 9.73 17.96
N GLY A 373 9.21 8.60 18.67
CA GLY A 373 9.89 7.39 18.22
C GLY A 373 9.19 6.68 17.05
N GLU A 374 9.96 6.04 16.17
CA GLU A 374 9.51 5.39 14.94
C GLU A 374 10.13 3.99 14.77
N ILE A 375 9.35 3.06 14.20
CA ILE A 375 9.89 1.84 13.58
C ILE A 375 9.99 2.05 12.08
N ILE A 376 11.15 1.71 11.50
CA ILE A 376 11.34 1.73 10.04
C ILE A 376 11.75 0.33 9.61
N ALA A 377 10.91 -0.33 8.83
CA ALA A 377 11.19 -1.69 8.38
C ALA A 377 11.11 -1.79 6.86
N GLY A 378 12.16 -2.37 6.26
CA GLY A 378 12.23 -2.71 4.84
C GLY A 378 11.13 -3.70 4.42
N ARG A 379 10.97 -3.88 3.11
CA ARG A 379 9.96 -4.80 2.58
C ARG A 379 10.26 -6.23 3.01
N GLY A 380 9.22 -7.05 3.21
CA GLY A 380 9.41 -8.42 3.71
C GLY A 380 9.55 -8.54 5.23
N PHE A 381 9.40 -7.43 5.97
CA PHE A 381 9.49 -7.44 7.43
C PHE A 381 8.46 -8.37 8.07
N TRP A 382 8.92 -9.23 8.97
CA TRP A 382 8.08 -10.23 9.62
C TRP A 382 8.43 -10.33 11.11
N PRO A 383 7.73 -9.62 12.01
CA PRO A 383 7.75 -9.93 13.43
C PRO A 383 6.98 -11.22 13.69
N GLY A 384 7.66 -12.23 14.21
CA GLY A 384 7.07 -13.52 14.60
C GLY A 384 6.05 -13.39 15.73
N LEU A 385 5.50 -14.53 16.14
CA LEU A 385 4.47 -14.58 17.17
C LEU A 385 4.96 -13.92 18.48
N CYS A 386 4.13 -13.10 19.11
CA CYS A 386 4.43 -12.47 20.40
C CYS A 386 5.76 -11.68 20.43
N VAL A 387 6.10 -10.98 19.34
CA VAL A 387 7.24 -10.05 19.31
C VAL A 387 6.83 -8.69 19.88
N SER A 388 7.63 -8.14 20.80
CA SER A 388 7.56 -6.74 21.22
C SER A 388 8.86 -6.03 20.87
N LEU A 389 8.76 -4.82 20.31
CA LEU A 389 9.89 -4.03 19.85
C LEU A 389 9.89 -2.65 20.52
N LYS A 390 11.09 -2.11 20.73
CA LYS A 390 11.29 -0.75 21.22
C LYS A 390 11.50 0.23 20.07
N HIS A 391 10.76 1.33 20.07
CA HIS A 391 11.05 2.51 19.25
C HIS A 391 12.22 3.29 19.88
N ASN A 392 13.21 3.81 19.14
CA ASN A 392 13.40 3.74 17.69
C ASN A 392 14.07 2.44 17.27
N SER A 393 13.61 1.81 16.18
CA SER A 393 14.36 0.71 15.56
C SER A 393 14.24 0.68 14.04
N ARG A 394 15.28 0.16 13.38
CA ARG A 394 15.36 0.00 11.94
C ARG A 394 15.71 -1.45 11.56
N PHE A 395 15.06 -1.95 10.51
CA PHE A 395 15.27 -3.32 10.00
C PHE A 395 15.42 -3.33 8.48
N ALA A 396 16.45 -4.01 7.99
CA ALA A 396 16.68 -4.30 6.57
C ALA A 396 15.57 -5.17 5.95
N THR A 397 15.57 -5.28 4.63
CA THR A 397 14.59 -6.08 3.89
C THR A 397 14.59 -7.55 4.33
N PHE A 398 13.41 -8.15 4.37
CA PHE A 398 13.19 -9.55 4.73
C PHE A 398 13.75 -9.94 6.11
N THR A 399 13.76 -9.01 7.07
CA THR A 399 14.09 -9.34 8.47
C THR A 399 12.93 -10.07 9.15
N LEU A 400 13.19 -11.30 9.61
CA LEU A 400 12.31 -12.07 10.48
C LEU A 400 12.76 -11.88 11.94
N ILE A 401 11.82 -11.60 12.84
CA ILE A 401 12.12 -11.50 14.27
C ILE A 401 11.51 -12.71 14.98
N ALA A 402 12.33 -13.49 15.68
CA ALA A 402 11.85 -14.59 16.49
C ALA A 402 11.01 -14.08 17.65
N LYS A 403 10.04 -14.89 18.10
CA LYS A 403 9.27 -14.64 19.32
C LYS A 403 10.19 -14.21 20.47
N GLY A 404 9.83 -13.11 21.14
CA GLY A 404 10.60 -12.60 22.26
C GLY A 404 10.36 -11.12 22.52
N ASN A 405 10.90 -10.65 23.65
CA ASN A 405 10.81 -9.26 24.05
C ASN A 405 12.12 -8.52 23.78
N TYR A 406 12.09 -7.57 22.84
CA TYR A 406 13.27 -6.81 22.42
C TYR A 406 13.26 -5.43 23.07
N MET A 407 13.89 -5.36 24.24
CA MET A 407 13.84 -4.20 25.16
C MET A 407 14.75 -3.04 24.75
N GLN A 408 15.52 -3.16 23.67
CA GLN A 408 16.51 -2.17 23.25
C GLN A 408 16.23 -1.70 21.84
N GLU A 409 16.63 -0.46 21.54
CA GLU A 409 16.64 0.07 20.18
C GLU A 409 17.58 -0.79 19.32
N MET A 410 17.14 -1.14 18.10
CA MET A 410 17.90 -1.97 17.18
C MET A 410 18.05 -1.30 15.83
N ASP A 411 19.23 -1.43 15.23
CA ASP A 411 19.50 -1.10 13.84
C ASP A 411 20.08 -2.35 13.18
N ILE A 412 19.23 -3.10 12.48
CA ILE A 412 19.58 -4.41 11.90
C ILE A 412 19.84 -4.24 10.40
N PRO A 413 21.11 -4.11 9.95
CA PRO A 413 21.47 -3.87 8.55
C PRO A 413 21.59 -5.17 7.72
N PHE A 414 21.13 -6.30 8.24
CA PHE A 414 21.33 -7.62 7.64
C PHE A 414 20.05 -8.08 6.93
N PRO A 415 20.00 -8.06 5.59
CA PRO A 415 18.82 -8.51 4.89
C PRO A 415 18.66 -10.02 4.98
N PHE A 416 17.43 -10.48 4.78
CA PHE A 416 17.07 -11.89 4.83
C PHE A 416 17.41 -12.58 6.15
N SER A 417 17.50 -11.83 7.24
CA SER A 417 18.00 -12.33 8.52
C SER A 417 16.89 -12.86 9.43
N LEU A 418 17.29 -13.68 10.41
CA LEU A 418 16.49 -14.00 11.58
C LEU A 418 17.16 -13.39 12.82
N VAL A 419 16.46 -12.49 13.49
CA VAL A 419 16.87 -11.86 14.76
C VAL A 419 16.28 -12.66 15.92
N ILE A 420 17.11 -13.00 16.91
CA ILE A 420 16.74 -13.86 18.04
C ILE A 420 17.25 -13.21 19.33
N ASN A 421 16.34 -12.99 20.28
CA ASN A 421 16.70 -12.63 21.64
C ASN A 421 17.07 -13.89 22.43
N ASP A 422 18.36 -14.10 22.72
CA ASP A 422 18.82 -15.18 23.61
C ASP A 422 18.92 -14.66 25.03
N GLU A 423 17.83 -14.80 25.78
CA GLU A 423 17.73 -14.34 27.17
C GLU A 423 18.68 -15.11 28.11
N GLN A 424 18.88 -16.41 27.86
CA GLN A 424 19.72 -17.26 28.71
C GLN A 424 21.18 -16.78 28.73
N HIS A 425 21.70 -16.39 27.57
CA HIS A 425 23.08 -15.93 27.43
C HIS A 425 23.20 -14.41 27.43
N ASN A 426 22.10 -13.69 27.67
CA ASN A 426 21.99 -12.24 27.53
C ASN A 426 22.67 -11.74 26.23
N CYS A 427 22.24 -12.27 25.09
CA CYS A 427 22.88 -12.00 23.80
C CYS A 427 21.82 -11.84 22.70
N LEU A 428 22.04 -10.90 21.79
CA LEU A 428 21.25 -10.82 20.55
C LEU A 428 21.93 -11.68 19.48
N LYS A 429 21.20 -12.57 18.83
CA LYS A 429 21.72 -13.40 17.73
C LYS A 429 21.08 -12.98 16.43
N ILE A 430 21.90 -12.78 15.40
CA ILE A 430 21.44 -12.44 14.04
C ILE A 430 21.93 -13.53 13.10
N MET A 431 21.02 -14.37 12.61
CA MET A 431 21.32 -15.35 11.57
C MET A 431 21.12 -14.71 10.21
N THR A 432 22.23 -14.44 9.54
CA THR A 432 22.21 -13.79 8.21
C THR A 432 21.76 -14.82 7.15
N GLY A 433 21.02 -14.39 6.13
CA GLY A 433 20.58 -15.29 5.04
C GLY A 433 19.63 -16.42 5.46
N TYR A 434 18.93 -16.27 6.59
CA TYR A 434 18.03 -17.26 7.17
C TYR A 434 17.04 -17.84 6.15
N TRP A 435 16.38 -16.98 5.35
CA TRP A 435 15.36 -17.45 4.42
C TRP A 435 15.91 -18.45 3.41
N PHE A 436 17.04 -18.15 2.79
CA PHE A 436 17.65 -19.04 1.80
C PHE A 436 18.15 -20.35 2.44
N LEU A 437 18.71 -20.27 3.65
CA LEU A 437 19.28 -21.44 4.33
C LEU A 437 18.21 -22.35 4.97
N HIS A 438 17.08 -21.80 5.42
CA HIS A 438 16.15 -22.51 6.29
C HIS A 438 14.69 -22.47 5.87
N ASN A 439 14.24 -21.43 5.15
CA ASN A 439 12.82 -21.22 4.81
C ASN A 439 12.59 -20.69 3.38
N MET A 440 13.24 -21.29 2.39
CA MET A 440 13.18 -20.83 1.00
C MET A 440 11.76 -20.93 0.41
N TYR A 441 10.97 -21.91 0.86
CA TYR A 441 9.59 -22.10 0.43
C TYR A 441 8.72 -20.88 0.72
N ALA A 442 8.78 -20.33 1.93
CA ALA A 442 7.95 -19.18 2.30
C ALA A 442 8.37 -17.91 1.54
N LEU A 443 9.68 -17.66 1.40
CA LEU A 443 10.20 -16.51 0.65
C LEU A 443 9.73 -16.54 -0.80
N ALA A 444 9.94 -17.66 -1.52
CA ALA A 444 9.54 -17.79 -2.92
C ALA A 444 8.02 -17.76 -3.11
N ARG A 445 7.26 -18.45 -2.26
CA ARG A 445 5.80 -18.50 -2.34
C ARG A 445 5.18 -17.13 -2.11
N ASN A 446 5.71 -16.34 -1.18
CA ASN A 446 5.17 -15.02 -0.89
C ASN A 446 5.34 -14.07 -2.08
N SER A 447 6.53 -14.00 -2.70
CA SER A 447 6.74 -13.19 -3.91
C SER A 447 5.79 -13.58 -5.05
N TRP A 448 5.57 -14.88 -5.29
CA TRP A 448 4.60 -15.35 -6.28
C TRP A 448 3.16 -14.92 -5.94
N LYS A 449 2.75 -15.09 -4.67
CA LYS A 449 1.41 -14.71 -4.21
C LYS A 449 1.14 -13.23 -4.31
N TYR A 450 2.13 -12.38 -4.03
CA TYR A 450 1.93 -10.93 -4.11
C TYR A 450 1.62 -10.50 -5.55
N LEU A 451 2.31 -11.08 -6.52
CA LEU A 451 2.05 -10.83 -7.93
C LEU A 451 0.64 -11.29 -8.34
N ASP A 452 0.22 -12.50 -7.96
CA ASP A 452 -1.12 -13.02 -8.27
C ASP A 452 -2.24 -12.18 -7.62
N ARG A 453 -1.98 -11.64 -6.43
CA ARG A 453 -2.93 -10.80 -5.67
C ARG A 453 -2.99 -9.36 -6.14
N ASP A 454 -2.03 -8.86 -6.91
CA ASP A 454 -2.07 -7.49 -7.42
C ASP A 454 -3.15 -7.35 -8.50
N LYS A 455 -4.35 -6.97 -8.08
CA LYS A 455 -5.52 -6.79 -8.97
C LYS A 455 -5.74 -5.34 -9.38
N ARG A 456 -4.78 -4.45 -9.11
CA ARG A 456 -4.87 -3.04 -9.49
C ARG A 456 -5.09 -2.87 -10.98
N THR A 457 -6.08 -2.04 -11.30
CA THR A 457 -6.30 -1.52 -12.65
C THR A 457 -5.33 -0.39 -12.98
N ASP A 458 -5.06 0.51 -12.02
CA ASP A 458 -4.05 1.55 -12.13
C ASP A 458 -2.70 1.10 -11.54
N LYS A 459 -1.68 1.09 -12.40
CA LYS A 459 -0.29 0.73 -12.05
C LYS A 459 0.69 1.90 -12.23
N THR A 460 0.22 3.13 -12.02
CA THR A 460 1.03 4.37 -12.08
C THR A 460 2.37 4.24 -11.35
N GLN A 461 2.37 3.71 -10.11
CA GLN A 461 3.59 3.20 -9.50
C GLN A 461 3.78 1.70 -9.80
N LEU A 462 4.90 1.38 -10.44
CA LEU A 462 5.37 0.01 -10.61
C LEU A 462 5.83 -0.55 -9.25
N ILE A 463 5.21 -1.64 -8.79
CA ILE A 463 5.57 -2.29 -7.53
C ILE A 463 6.53 -3.44 -7.82
N GLU A 464 7.67 -3.47 -7.15
CA GLU A 464 8.61 -4.59 -7.19
C GLU A 464 8.21 -5.66 -6.16
N TYR A 465 8.07 -6.92 -6.60
CA TYR A 465 7.70 -8.07 -5.76
C TYR A 465 8.81 -9.14 -5.66
N ASP A 466 9.84 -9.07 -6.50
CA ASP A 466 10.97 -9.98 -6.44
C ASP A 466 11.79 -9.72 -5.17
N TYR A 467 12.10 -10.77 -4.42
CA TYR A 467 12.95 -10.66 -3.25
C TYR A 467 14.41 -10.36 -3.61
N LEU A 468 14.89 -10.68 -4.82
CA LEU A 468 16.17 -10.21 -5.36
C LEU A 468 15.95 -9.00 -6.27
N ALA A 469 16.01 -7.82 -5.69
CA ALA A 469 15.89 -6.55 -6.40
C ALA A 469 16.96 -5.54 -5.93
N PRO A 470 17.13 -4.39 -6.62
CA PRO A 470 18.23 -3.46 -6.34
C PRO A 470 18.40 -3.10 -4.87
N ASP A 471 17.32 -2.81 -4.15
CA ASP A 471 17.34 -2.48 -2.72
C ASP A 471 17.96 -3.59 -1.86
N SER A 472 17.45 -4.81 -2.00
CA SER A 472 17.93 -5.99 -1.26
C SER A 472 19.36 -6.39 -1.65
N VAL A 473 19.77 -6.15 -2.91
CA VAL A 473 21.11 -6.46 -3.40
C VAL A 473 22.13 -5.46 -2.86
N GLU A 474 21.81 -4.17 -2.82
CA GLU A 474 22.66 -3.17 -2.16
C GLU A 474 22.76 -3.45 -0.65
N GLU A 475 21.66 -3.84 0.02
CA GLU A 475 21.69 -4.26 1.42
C GLU A 475 22.57 -5.52 1.62
N MET A 476 22.55 -6.48 0.68
CA MET A 476 23.42 -7.67 0.73
C MET A 476 24.90 -7.28 0.61
N ILE A 477 25.24 -6.40 -0.33
CA ILE A 477 26.61 -5.91 -0.53
C ILE A 477 27.09 -5.14 0.71
N HIS A 478 26.24 -4.28 1.28
CA HIS A 478 26.55 -3.57 2.52
C HIS A 478 26.76 -4.55 3.69
N ALA A 479 25.86 -5.52 3.86
CA ALA A 479 25.97 -6.53 4.90
C ALA A 479 27.22 -7.40 4.76
N MET A 480 27.65 -7.71 3.53
CA MET A 480 28.90 -8.43 3.26
C MET A 480 30.12 -7.68 3.81
N ALA A 481 30.19 -6.35 3.64
CA ALA A 481 31.27 -5.54 4.21
C ALA A 481 31.32 -5.60 5.75
N LEU A 482 30.15 -5.59 6.40
CA LEU A 482 30.03 -5.75 7.85
C LEU A 482 30.46 -7.16 8.30
N MET A 483 30.10 -8.19 7.53
CA MET A 483 30.51 -9.57 7.78
C MET A 483 32.02 -9.77 7.64
N GLU A 484 32.65 -9.14 6.64
CA GLU A 484 34.11 -9.12 6.45
C GLU A 484 34.80 -8.52 7.67
N ALA A 485 34.42 -7.29 8.06
CA ALA A 485 35.01 -6.59 9.20
C ALA A 485 34.86 -7.39 10.51
N ALA A 486 33.66 -7.91 10.78
CA ALA A 486 33.39 -8.69 11.99
C ALA A 486 34.17 -10.01 12.01
N THR A 487 34.30 -10.69 10.85
CA THR A 487 35.05 -11.95 10.74
C THR A 487 36.55 -11.73 10.93
N GLY A 488 37.13 -10.72 10.27
CA GLY A 488 38.55 -10.40 10.43
C GLY A 488 38.89 -10.00 11.86
N LYS A 489 38.03 -9.22 12.53
CA LYS A 489 38.21 -8.88 13.95
C LYS A 489 38.10 -10.11 14.86
N ALA A 490 37.14 -10.99 14.61
CA ALA A 490 36.99 -12.23 15.38
C ALA A 490 38.22 -13.15 15.21
N TRP A 491 38.78 -13.22 14.00
CA TRP A 491 40.01 -13.97 13.74
C TRP A 491 41.21 -13.37 14.49
N HIS A 492 41.43 -12.06 14.35
CA HIS A 492 42.53 -11.33 14.99
C HIS A 492 42.57 -11.57 16.50
N LEU A 493 41.41 -11.43 17.16
CA LEU A 493 41.26 -11.67 18.59
C LEU A 493 41.42 -13.14 19.00
N HIS A 494 41.19 -14.08 18.08
CA HIS A 494 41.34 -15.51 18.34
C HIS A 494 42.79 -15.97 18.23
N THR A 495 43.58 -15.37 17.33
CA THR A 495 44.94 -15.82 17.00
C THR A 495 46.05 -15.07 17.73
N GLU A 496 45.82 -13.83 18.17
CA GLU A 496 46.88 -13.00 18.74
C GLU A 496 46.53 -12.56 20.18
N THR A 497 47.37 -12.95 21.15
CA THR A 497 47.06 -12.81 22.59
C THR A 497 47.34 -11.43 23.18
N ASP A 498 47.88 -10.49 22.41
CA ASP A 498 48.16 -9.12 22.87
C ASP A 498 48.44 -8.21 21.66
N CYS A 499 47.41 -7.80 20.92
CA CYS A 499 47.60 -7.12 19.64
C CYS A 499 46.89 -5.77 19.47
N PRO A 500 47.57 -4.80 18.83
CA PRO A 500 47.03 -3.47 18.62
C PRO A 500 45.78 -3.54 17.75
N GLU A 501 44.85 -2.60 17.96
CA GLU A 501 43.64 -2.52 17.15
C GLU A 501 44.00 -2.16 15.71
N LEU A 502 43.67 -3.05 14.77
CA LEU A 502 43.86 -2.82 13.35
C LEU A 502 42.78 -1.89 12.80
N THR A 503 43.06 -1.27 11.65
CA THR A 503 42.05 -0.47 10.93
C THR A 503 40.95 -1.36 10.36
N GLU A 504 39.75 -0.79 10.18
CA GLU A 504 38.60 -1.51 9.59
C GLU A 504 38.94 -2.15 8.24
N GLN A 505 39.74 -1.49 7.41
CA GLN A 505 40.19 -2.00 6.12
C GLN A 505 40.99 -3.31 6.24
N HIS A 506 41.89 -3.41 7.23
CA HIS A 506 42.66 -4.64 7.45
C HIS A 506 41.75 -5.79 7.91
N TYR A 507 40.80 -5.52 8.82
CA TYR A 507 39.82 -6.52 9.22
C TYR A 507 38.99 -6.99 8.04
N ARG A 508 38.55 -6.07 7.17
CA ARG A 508 37.77 -6.43 5.98
C ARG A 508 38.55 -7.32 5.02
N GLN A 509 39.78 -6.95 4.69
CA GLN A 509 40.63 -7.76 3.80
C GLN A 509 40.84 -9.17 4.37
N LYS A 510 41.19 -9.29 5.66
CA LYS A 510 41.40 -10.60 6.27
C LYS A 510 40.10 -11.41 6.37
N GLY A 511 38.99 -10.76 6.73
CA GLY A 511 37.70 -11.42 6.81
C GLY A 511 37.20 -11.91 5.46
N GLN A 512 37.41 -11.14 4.40
CA GLN A 512 37.08 -11.53 3.02
C GLN A 512 37.85 -12.79 2.60
N ASP A 513 39.17 -12.81 2.78
CA ASP A 513 40.01 -13.98 2.52
C ASP A 513 39.50 -15.22 3.27
N LEU A 514 39.24 -15.10 4.57
CA LEU A 514 38.74 -16.19 5.39
C LEU A 514 37.36 -16.70 4.94
N LEU A 515 36.46 -15.80 4.56
CA LEU A 515 35.09 -16.15 4.14
C LEU A 515 35.05 -16.82 2.77
N LEU A 516 35.98 -16.48 1.88
CA LEU A 516 36.08 -17.07 0.54
C LEU A 516 36.86 -18.39 0.56
N ASN A 517 38.01 -18.40 1.24
CA ASN A 517 38.99 -19.48 1.11
C ASN A 517 38.99 -20.45 2.30
N HIS A 518 38.54 -20.01 3.48
CA HIS A 518 38.60 -20.78 4.72
C HIS A 518 37.27 -20.83 5.52
N PRO A 519 36.11 -21.09 4.87
CA PRO A 519 34.79 -21.02 5.55
C PRO A 519 34.64 -22.03 6.69
N VAL A 520 35.36 -23.15 6.64
CA VAL A 520 35.36 -24.17 7.72
C VAL A 520 36.00 -23.63 9.00
N ASP A 521 37.01 -22.78 8.89
CA ASP A 521 37.66 -22.17 10.04
C ASP A 521 36.82 -21.03 10.59
N VAL A 522 36.22 -20.22 9.71
CA VAL A 522 35.24 -19.20 10.12
C VAL A 522 34.07 -19.81 10.87
N ALA A 523 33.62 -21.02 10.53
CA ALA A 523 32.54 -21.71 11.22
C ALA A 523 32.80 -21.97 12.72
N LYS A 524 34.08 -21.95 13.14
CA LYS A 524 34.50 -22.16 14.54
C LYS A 524 34.62 -20.85 15.32
N LEU A 525 34.64 -19.70 14.64
CA LEU A 525 34.78 -18.38 15.26
C LEU A 525 33.45 -17.91 15.87
N LYS A 526 33.55 -17.23 17.01
CA LYS A 526 32.45 -16.43 17.57
C LYS A 526 32.53 -15.02 16.97
N ILE A 527 31.64 -14.72 16.01
CA ILE A 527 31.67 -13.47 15.26
C ILE A 527 30.76 -12.44 15.92
N LEU A 528 31.34 -11.39 16.48
CA LEU A 528 30.61 -10.34 17.19
C LEU A 528 30.52 -9.06 16.36
N ILE A 529 29.40 -8.36 16.46
CA ILE A 529 29.22 -7.03 15.88
C ILE A 529 28.78 -6.01 16.95
N LYS A 530 29.17 -4.75 16.76
CA LYS A 530 28.81 -3.62 17.63
C LYS A 530 27.90 -2.65 16.88
N GLY A 531 27.15 -1.82 17.61
CA GLY A 531 26.37 -0.71 17.04
C GLY A 531 25.04 -1.09 16.40
N VAL A 532 24.64 -2.37 16.44
CA VAL A 532 23.35 -2.85 15.89
C VAL A 532 22.25 -2.96 16.93
N GLU A 533 22.60 -2.88 18.21
CA GLU A 533 21.66 -2.81 19.33
C GLU A 533 22.20 -1.79 20.34
N ASN A 534 21.31 -0.97 20.88
CA ASN A 534 21.64 0.00 21.93
C ASN A 534 21.76 -0.68 23.30
N SER A 535 22.78 -1.50 23.46
CA SER A 535 23.03 -2.23 24.70
C SER A 535 24.51 -2.56 24.88
N ASN A 536 24.88 -2.96 26.09
CA ASN A 536 26.24 -3.44 26.40
C ASN A 536 26.40 -4.94 26.15
N ARG A 537 25.36 -5.64 25.70
CA ARG A 537 25.39 -7.08 25.53
C ARG A 537 25.99 -7.46 24.19
N GLU A 538 26.50 -8.69 24.09
CA GLU A 538 27.07 -9.17 22.84
C GLU A 538 25.99 -9.34 21.77
N VAL A 539 26.33 -8.97 20.52
CA VAL A 539 25.53 -9.32 19.34
C VAL A 539 26.32 -10.27 18.46
N HIS A 540 25.79 -11.49 18.29
CA HIS A 540 26.46 -12.59 17.60
C HIS A 540 25.88 -12.81 16.21
N LEU A 541 26.74 -12.72 15.19
CA LEU A 541 26.40 -13.09 13.81
C LEU A 541 26.53 -14.60 13.61
N LEU A 542 25.44 -15.24 13.21
CA LEU A 542 25.40 -16.68 12.96
C LEU A 542 25.49 -16.98 11.46
N LYS A 543 26.18 -18.08 11.13
CA LYS A 543 26.24 -18.68 9.77
C LYS A 543 26.86 -17.80 8.69
N VAL A 544 27.65 -16.79 9.07
CA VAL A 544 28.38 -15.90 8.14
C VAL A 544 29.17 -16.68 7.08
N HIS A 545 29.87 -17.75 7.48
CA HIS A 545 30.63 -18.65 6.58
C HIS A 545 29.79 -19.33 5.48
N LYS A 546 28.47 -19.46 5.66
CA LYS A 546 27.55 -19.97 4.62
C LYS A 546 26.89 -18.84 3.85
N THR A 547 26.53 -17.77 4.55
CA THR A 547 25.76 -16.67 3.98
C THR A 547 26.61 -15.81 3.05
N TYR A 548 27.87 -15.55 3.38
CA TYR A 548 28.74 -14.73 2.54
C TYR A 548 28.93 -15.29 1.11
N PRO A 549 29.35 -16.56 0.91
CA PRO A 549 29.43 -17.13 -0.44
C PRO A 549 28.05 -17.27 -1.11
N LEU A 550 26.99 -17.52 -0.34
CA LEU A 550 25.63 -17.56 -0.87
C LEU A 550 25.18 -16.18 -1.40
N PHE A 551 25.45 -15.09 -0.69
CA PHE A 551 25.12 -13.74 -1.16
C PHE A 551 25.84 -13.41 -2.46
N ARG A 552 27.12 -13.78 -2.60
CA ARG A 552 27.83 -13.67 -3.87
C ARG A 552 27.14 -14.45 -4.99
N ALA A 553 26.79 -15.72 -4.73
CA ALA A 553 26.11 -16.56 -5.70
C ALA A 553 24.71 -16.03 -6.10
N LEU A 554 23.99 -15.42 -5.17
CA LEU A 554 22.70 -14.77 -5.41
C LEU A 554 22.83 -13.49 -6.25
N ILE A 555 23.90 -12.71 -6.06
CA ILE A 555 24.18 -11.52 -6.89
C ILE A 555 24.54 -11.93 -8.32
N VAL A 556 25.28 -13.03 -8.50
CA VAL A 556 25.51 -13.61 -9.84
C VAL A 556 24.18 -14.04 -10.47
N LEU A 557 23.32 -14.75 -9.72
CA LEU A 557 22.01 -15.16 -10.21
C LEU A 557 21.12 -13.96 -10.57
N TYR A 558 21.14 -12.91 -9.76
CA TYR A 558 20.43 -11.66 -10.01
C TYR A 558 20.87 -11.03 -11.33
N ALA A 559 22.18 -10.90 -11.58
CA ALA A 559 22.71 -10.40 -12.85
C ALA A 559 22.27 -11.26 -14.05
N VAL A 560 22.44 -12.58 -13.96
CA VAL A 560 22.07 -13.49 -15.05
C VAL A 560 20.57 -13.45 -15.34
N LYS A 561 19.70 -13.42 -14.32
CA LYS A 561 18.25 -13.33 -14.53
C LYS A 561 17.84 -12.07 -15.29
N ASN A 562 18.40 -10.92 -14.92
CA ASN A 562 18.10 -9.67 -15.61
C ASN A 562 18.64 -9.68 -17.05
N VAL A 563 19.85 -10.22 -17.28
CA VAL A 563 20.40 -10.35 -18.64
C VAL A 563 19.56 -11.31 -19.49
N LEU A 564 19.11 -12.45 -18.95
CA LEU A 564 18.22 -13.37 -19.68
C LEU A 564 16.90 -12.71 -20.06
N GLN A 565 16.29 -11.96 -19.13
CA GLN A 565 15.07 -11.22 -19.41
C GLN A 565 15.29 -10.17 -20.51
N PHE A 566 16.42 -9.48 -20.50
CA PHE A 566 16.80 -8.52 -21.53
C PHE A 566 17.01 -9.18 -22.90
N VAL A 567 17.71 -10.31 -22.94
CA VAL A 567 17.94 -11.10 -24.15
C VAL A 567 16.63 -11.57 -24.76
N GLU A 568 15.69 -12.05 -23.93
CA GLU A 568 14.37 -12.48 -24.37
C GLU A 568 13.51 -11.33 -24.88
N THR A 569 13.46 -10.22 -24.14
CA THR A 569 12.61 -9.07 -24.46
C THR A 569 13.08 -8.33 -25.72
N ASN A 570 14.40 -8.27 -25.96
CA ASN A 570 15.01 -7.52 -27.06
C ASN A 570 15.55 -8.42 -28.19
N GLU A 571 15.27 -9.73 -28.14
CA GLU A 571 15.73 -10.72 -29.11
C GLU A 571 17.24 -10.65 -29.41
N VAL A 572 18.06 -10.46 -28.36
CA VAL A 572 19.51 -10.22 -28.49
C VAL A 572 20.21 -11.46 -29.03
N LYS A 573 21.06 -11.27 -30.05
CA LYS A 573 21.77 -12.35 -30.75
C LYS A 573 23.28 -12.40 -30.52
N THR A 574 23.87 -11.37 -29.92
CA THR A 574 25.32 -11.24 -29.77
C THR A 574 25.71 -10.79 -28.36
N PHE A 575 26.91 -11.16 -27.93
CA PHE A 575 27.49 -10.65 -26.68
C PHE A 575 27.65 -9.12 -26.71
N GLU A 576 27.93 -8.55 -27.88
CA GLU A 576 28.17 -7.11 -28.05
C GLU A 576 27.00 -6.27 -27.54
N SER A 577 25.75 -6.66 -27.78
CA SER A 577 24.59 -5.94 -27.24
C SER A 577 24.51 -6.00 -25.70
N ILE A 578 24.90 -7.12 -25.10
CA ILE A 578 24.97 -7.29 -23.64
C ILE A 578 26.13 -6.46 -23.07
N HIS A 579 27.25 -6.42 -23.76
CA HIS A 579 28.40 -5.60 -23.38
C HIS A 579 28.09 -4.11 -23.49
N ASN A 580 27.39 -3.67 -24.55
CA ASN A 580 27.05 -2.27 -24.76
C ASN A 580 26.18 -1.69 -23.64
N ILE A 581 25.22 -2.45 -23.11
CA ILE A 581 24.42 -2.00 -21.96
C ILE A 581 25.24 -1.97 -20.66
N ALA A 582 26.27 -2.80 -20.56
CA ALA A 582 27.19 -2.85 -19.43
C ALA A 582 28.15 -1.64 -19.40
N LEU A 583 28.42 -0.99 -20.54
CA LEU A 583 29.33 0.17 -20.60
C LEU A 583 28.86 1.35 -19.74
N THR A 584 27.56 1.50 -19.57
CA THR A 584 26.95 2.55 -18.73
C THR A 584 26.50 2.03 -17.37
N ALA A 585 26.77 0.75 -17.06
CA ALA A 585 26.36 0.14 -15.80
C ALA A 585 27.13 0.74 -14.63
N GLN A 586 26.40 1.32 -13.68
CA GLN A 586 26.95 1.85 -12.45
C GLN A 586 26.15 1.35 -11.25
N ARG A 587 26.84 1.16 -10.13
CA ARG A 587 26.22 0.84 -8.85
C ARG A 587 26.02 2.12 -8.05
N GLU A 588 24.83 2.27 -7.51
CA GLU A 588 24.47 3.36 -6.59
C GLU A 588 23.40 2.87 -5.61
N PRO A 589 23.14 3.59 -4.51
CA PRO A 589 22.06 3.23 -3.60
C PRO A 589 20.68 3.28 -4.27
N TRP A 590 19.77 2.42 -3.82
CA TRP A 590 18.38 2.38 -4.27
C TRP A 590 17.41 2.64 -3.13
N TYR A 591 16.29 3.31 -3.44
CA TYR A 591 15.25 3.63 -2.47
C TYR A 591 13.91 3.03 -2.86
N ASN A 592 13.19 2.52 -1.87
CA ASN A 592 11.80 2.10 -2.00
C ASN A 592 10.87 3.29 -1.75
N VAL A 593 10.29 3.82 -2.82
CA VAL A 593 9.39 4.97 -2.83
C VAL A 593 7.95 4.48 -3.00
N GLY A 594 7.32 4.04 -1.91
CA GLY A 594 5.94 3.57 -1.91
C GLY A 594 5.71 2.18 -2.52
N GLY A 595 6.77 1.39 -2.73
CA GLY A 595 6.76 0.10 -3.42
C GLY A 595 7.49 0.12 -4.77
N GLN A 596 7.74 1.31 -5.32
CA GLN A 596 8.54 1.50 -6.52
C GLN A 596 10.01 1.71 -6.15
N LEU A 597 10.89 0.89 -6.70
CA LEU A 597 12.33 1.04 -6.50
C LEU A 597 12.88 2.00 -7.55
N MET A 598 13.72 2.94 -7.12
CA MET A 598 14.46 3.83 -8.03
C MET A 598 15.86 4.16 -7.51
N PRO A 599 16.82 4.46 -8.41
CA PRO A 599 18.17 4.86 -8.02
C PRO A 599 18.19 6.17 -7.21
N ALA A 600 19.22 6.34 -6.40
CA ALA A 600 19.43 7.56 -5.60
C ALA A 600 19.53 8.82 -6.47
N SER A 601 20.23 8.74 -7.59
CA SER A 601 20.35 9.79 -8.61
C SER A 601 18.97 10.21 -9.13
N THR A 602 18.16 9.25 -9.58
CA THR A 602 16.80 9.50 -10.08
C THR A 602 15.90 10.14 -9.02
N LEU A 603 15.97 9.67 -7.77
CA LEU A 603 15.23 10.29 -6.67
C LEU A 603 15.73 11.70 -6.34
N HIS A 604 17.03 11.95 -6.47
CA HIS A 604 17.60 13.27 -6.31
C HIS A 604 17.09 14.23 -7.39
N ASP A 605 17.18 13.82 -8.66
CA ASP A 605 16.73 14.60 -9.81
C ASP A 605 15.24 14.92 -9.71
N LEU A 606 14.41 13.95 -9.34
CA LEU A 606 12.98 14.15 -9.12
C LEU A 606 12.71 15.23 -8.06
N LYS A 607 13.45 15.22 -6.94
CA LYS A 607 13.34 16.26 -5.91
C LYS A 607 13.82 17.62 -6.41
N CYS A 608 14.87 17.66 -7.22
CA CYS A 608 15.35 18.90 -7.83
C CYS A 608 14.32 19.47 -8.82
N ASP A 609 13.72 18.64 -9.66
CA ASP A 609 12.68 19.04 -10.61
C ASP A 609 11.43 19.59 -9.91
N ILE A 610 11.07 19.06 -8.74
CA ILE A 610 10.00 19.62 -7.90
C ILE A 610 10.36 21.02 -7.37
N ARG A 611 11.58 21.21 -6.87
CA ARG A 611 12.05 22.52 -6.36
C ARG A 611 12.07 23.56 -7.49
N GLU A 612 12.70 23.20 -8.60
CA GLU A 612 12.82 24.03 -9.81
C GLU A 612 11.47 24.28 -10.51
N GLY A 613 10.41 23.54 -10.13
CA GLY A 613 9.06 23.70 -10.67
C GLY A 613 8.87 23.06 -12.05
N LYS A 614 9.78 22.19 -12.50
CA LYS A 614 9.58 21.34 -13.68
C LYS A 614 8.49 20.30 -13.42
N VAL A 615 8.43 19.78 -12.19
CA VAL A 615 7.27 19.06 -11.66
C VAL A 615 6.47 20.07 -10.84
N SER A 616 5.25 20.37 -11.26
CA SER A 616 4.46 21.48 -10.73
C SER A 616 3.15 21.06 -10.06
N SER A 617 2.80 19.78 -10.15
CA SER A 617 1.57 19.20 -9.60
C SER A 617 1.74 17.73 -9.22
N TRP A 618 0.77 17.18 -8.48
CA TRP A 618 0.72 15.73 -8.23
C TRP A 618 0.57 14.91 -9.52
N ALA A 619 -0.18 15.42 -10.50
CA ALA A 619 -0.33 14.76 -11.79
C ALA A 619 1.01 14.67 -12.55
N ASP A 620 1.81 15.74 -12.53
CA ASP A 620 3.16 15.73 -13.12
C ASP A 620 4.07 14.71 -12.40
N LEU A 621 4.00 14.66 -11.06
CA LEU A 621 4.76 13.69 -10.26
C LEU A 621 4.34 12.25 -10.57
N HIS A 622 3.04 12.00 -10.74
CA HIS A 622 2.51 10.70 -11.12
C HIS A 622 2.96 10.28 -12.53
N ALA A 623 3.03 11.23 -13.48
CA ALA A 623 3.62 10.98 -14.80
C ALA A 623 5.11 10.62 -14.69
N GLN A 624 5.88 11.30 -13.82
CA GLN A 624 7.27 10.95 -13.56
C GLN A 624 7.41 9.54 -12.97
N TYR A 625 6.52 9.11 -12.07
CA TYR A 625 6.51 7.72 -11.59
C TYR A 625 6.29 6.70 -12.71
N GLN A 626 5.42 6.99 -13.68
CA GLN A 626 5.20 6.13 -14.84
C GLN A 626 6.47 6.05 -15.71
N GLU A 627 7.10 7.19 -16.01
CA GLU A 627 8.35 7.24 -16.79
C GLU A 627 9.50 6.49 -16.11
N ILE A 628 9.67 6.65 -14.80
CA ILE A 628 10.65 5.89 -14.01
C ILE A 628 10.29 4.40 -14.03
N GLY A 629 9.01 4.06 -13.92
CA GLY A 629 8.53 2.67 -13.99
C GLY A 629 8.82 2.00 -15.33
N GLN A 630 8.71 2.74 -16.44
CA GLN A 630 9.03 2.24 -17.79
C GLN A 630 10.53 1.97 -17.97
N ARG A 631 11.40 2.78 -17.35
CA ARG A 631 12.86 2.60 -17.40
C ARG A 631 13.39 1.56 -16.41
N TYR A 632 12.60 1.19 -15.42
CA TYR A 632 13.01 0.31 -14.32
C TYR A 632 13.72 -0.97 -14.76
N ALA A 633 13.25 -1.66 -15.81
CA ALA A 633 13.87 -2.90 -16.27
C ALA A 633 15.33 -2.67 -16.76
N THR A 634 15.57 -1.56 -17.44
CA THR A 634 16.90 -1.16 -17.93
C THR A 634 17.80 -0.76 -16.76
N ASP A 635 17.32 0.08 -15.85
CA ASP A 635 18.08 0.54 -14.69
C ASP A 635 18.44 -0.63 -13.76
N LYS A 636 17.49 -1.55 -13.55
CA LYS A 636 17.68 -2.79 -12.77
C LYS A 636 18.73 -3.69 -13.40
N LEU A 637 18.74 -3.83 -14.72
CA LEU A 637 19.73 -4.60 -15.47
C LEU A 637 21.14 -4.00 -15.36
N GLN A 638 21.27 -2.69 -15.57
CA GLN A 638 22.54 -1.98 -15.42
C GLN A 638 23.10 -2.14 -14.01
N HIS A 639 22.26 -1.91 -13.01
CA HIS A 639 22.60 -2.17 -11.62
C HIS A 639 23.05 -3.63 -11.42
N ALA A 640 22.34 -4.61 -11.96
CA ALA A 640 22.67 -6.02 -11.79
C ALA A 640 24.04 -6.40 -12.37
N ILE A 641 24.40 -5.87 -13.54
CA ILE A 641 25.73 -6.07 -14.13
C ILE A 641 26.80 -5.38 -13.28
N ALA A 642 26.56 -4.14 -12.83
CA ALA A 642 27.50 -3.43 -11.97
C ALA A 642 27.71 -4.14 -10.62
N SER A 643 26.66 -4.69 -10.01
CA SER A 643 26.75 -5.50 -8.79
C SER A 643 27.57 -6.78 -9.03
N LEU A 644 27.37 -7.47 -10.15
CA LEU A 644 28.16 -8.65 -10.54
C LEU A 644 29.65 -8.32 -10.68
N LEU A 645 29.99 -7.26 -11.41
CA LEU A 645 31.37 -6.83 -11.58
C LEU A 645 32.00 -6.45 -10.24
N PHE A 646 31.27 -5.70 -9.42
CA PHE A 646 31.72 -5.30 -8.09
C PHE A 646 32.02 -6.50 -7.20
N ILE A 647 31.10 -7.46 -7.08
CA ILE A 647 31.38 -8.62 -6.21
C ILE A 647 32.55 -9.43 -6.75
N GLN A 648 32.65 -9.64 -8.06
CA GLN A 648 33.73 -10.43 -8.65
C GLN A 648 35.07 -9.70 -8.73
N GLU A 649 35.16 -8.48 -8.16
CA GLU A 649 36.36 -7.64 -8.18
C GLU A 649 36.87 -7.41 -9.62
N LYS A 650 35.92 -7.29 -10.55
CA LYS A 650 36.15 -7.12 -11.97
C LYS A 650 35.69 -5.75 -12.45
N THR A 651 36.29 -5.29 -13.53
CA THR A 651 35.90 -4.08 -14.24
C THR A 651 35.12 -4.42 -15.50
N ILE A 652 34.57 -3.41 -16.16
CA ILE A 652 33.92 -3.59 -17.46
C ILE A 652 34.88 -4.19 -18.50
N ALA A 653 36.19 -3.93 -18.41
CA ALA A 653 37.18 -4.51 -19.31
C ALA A 653 37.29 -6.05 -19.17
N ASP A 654 36.91 -6.58 -18.01
CA ASP A 654 36.90 -8.01 -17.74
C ASP A 654 35.56 -8.67 -18.13
N PHE A 655 34.56 -7.88 -18.53
CA PHE A 655 33.24 -8.37 -18.92
C PHE A 655 33.23 -8.88 -20.35
N ASN A 656 33.76 -10.07 -20.56
CA ASN A 656 33.79 -10.75 -21.86
C ASN A 656 32.86 -11.98 -21.89
N ALA A 657 32.72 -12.57 -23.07
CA ALA A 657 31.84 -13.72 -23.29
C ALA A 657 32.21 -14.91 -22.40
N ASP A 658 33.50 -15.24 -22.27
CA ASP A 658 33.98 -16.36 -21.44
C ASP A 658 33.59 -16.19 -19.97
N PHE A 659 33.88 -15.01 -19.41
CA PHE A 659 33.49 -14.70 -18.03
C PHE A 659 31.97 -14.72 -17.84
N PHE A 660 31.21 -14.24 -18.82
CA PHE A 660 29.75 -14.30 -18.72
C PHE A 660 29.21 -15.74 -18.84
N ILE A 661 29.84 -16.60 -19.64
CA ILE A 661 29.55 -18.04 -19.70
C ILE A 661 29.81 -18.71 -18.34
N GLU A 662 30.90 -18.37 -17.64
CA GLU A 662 31.14 -18.84 -16.27
C GLU A 662 30.01 -18.42 -15.32
N CYS A 663 29.56 -17.17 -15.42
CA CYS A 663 28.44 -16.66 -14.62
C CYS A 663 27.13 -17.39 -14.94
N LEU A 664 26.85 -17.66 -16.22
CA LEU A 664 25.71 -18.45 -16.68
C LEU A 664 25.75 -19.87 -16.08
N GLN A 665 26.90 -20.53 -16.09
CA GLN A 665 27.06 -21.86 -15.49
C GLN A 665 26.87 -21.83 -13.96
N ALA A 666 27.47 -20.86 -13.27
CA ALA A 666 27.32 -20.68 -11.83
C ALA A 666 25.85 -20.42 -11.44
N SER A 667 25.12 -19.64 -12.24
CA SER A 667 23.71 -19.33 -11.99
C SER A 667 22.80 -20.56 -12.03
N ILE A 668 23.11 -21.56 -12.87
CA ILE A 668 22.37 -22.83 -12.90
C ILE A 668 22.51 -23.55 -11.56
N GLN A 669 23.71 -23.54 -10.97
CA GLN A 669 23.97 -24.18 -9.68
C GLN A 669 23.16 -23.49 -8.58
N THR A 670 23.21 -22.15 -8.52
CA THR A 670 22.45 -21.37 -7.54
C THR A 670 20.94 -21.57 -7.70
N GLN A 671 20.41 -21.46 -8.92
CA GLN A 671 18.98 -21.65 -9.16
C GLN A 671 18.52 -23.07 -8.84
N THR A 672 19.34 -24.09 -9.11
CA THR A 672 19.07 -25.48 -8.71
C THR A 672 19.02 -25.61 -7.18
N LEU A 673 19.99 -25.03 -6.47
CA LEU A 673 20.03 -25.04 -5.01
C LEU A 673 18.78 -24.38 -4.40
N LEU A 674 18.34 -23.25 -4.95
CA LEU A 674 17.14 -22.56 -4.48
C LEU A 674 15.88 -23.39 -4.71
N THR A 675 15.69 -23.95 -5.91
CA THR A 675 14.53 -24.81 -6.22
C THR A 675 14.50 -26.06 -5.33
N GLU A 676 15.63 -26.73 -5.12
CA GLU A 676 15.71 -27.83 -4.16
C GLU A 676 15.42 -27.36 -2.73
N GLY A 677 15.89 -26.17 -2.36
CA GLY A 677 15.65 -25.55 -1.07
C GLY A 677 14.17 -25.31 -0.79
N ILE A 678 13.38 -24.96 -1.82
CA ILE A 678 11.92 -24.82 -1.72
C ILE A 678 11.29 -26.16 -1.32
N GLN A 679 11.60 -27.25 -2.03
CA GLN A 679 11.08 -28.58 -1.73
C GLN A 679 11.55 -29.07 -0.36
N LYS A 680 12.86 -28.99 -0.06
CA LYS A 680 13.46 -29.39 1.23
C LYS A 680 12.84 -28.62 2.39
N SER A 681 12.61 -27.32 2.24
CA SER A 681 11.98 -26.50 3.28
C SER A 681 10.54 -26.92 3.56
N ARG A 682 9.77 -27.26 2.53
CA ARG A 682 8.38 -27.71 2.69
C ARG A 682 8.30 -29.16 3.19
N ALA A 683 9.21 -30.03 2.79
CA ALA A 683 9.27 -31.43 3.23
C ALA A 683 9.38 -31.56 4.75
N LYS A 684 10.07 -30.62 5.44
CA LYS A 684 10.12 -30.55 6.90
C LYS A 684 8.74 -30.57 7.56
N ASP A 685 7.72 -30.01 6.93
CA ASP A 685 6.36 -29.99 7.47
C ASP A 685 5.73 -31.38 7.50
N TYR A 686 6.13 -32.24 6.56
CA TYR A 686 5.66 -33.61 6.40
C TYR A 686 6.54 -34.61 7.13
N GLU A 687 7.80 -34.28 7.44
CA GLU A 687 8.73 -35.16 8.15
C GLU A 687 8.71 -34.95 9.67
N ASN A 688 8.31 -33.76 10.13
CA ASN A 688 8.37 -33.40 11.55
C ASN A 688 7.43 -34.27 12.41
N PRO A 689 7.97 -35.06 13.37
CA PRO A 689 7.14 -35.92 14.22
C PRO A 689 6.12 -35.14 15.06
N PHE A 690 6.44 -33.91 15.47
CA PHE A 690 5.52 -33.04 16.21
C PHE A 690 4.38 -32.48 15.34
N ARG A 691 4.53 -32.50 14.02
CA ARG A 691 3.40 -32.21 13.11
C ARG A 691 2.60 -33.46 12.79
N LYS A 692 3.27 -34.60 12.62
CA LYS A 692 2.60 -35.89 12.38
C LYS A 692 1.71 -36.31 13.55
N MET A 693 2.09 -35.96 14.79
CA MET A 693 1.36 -36.39 16.00
C MET A 693 -0.12 -35.96 16.07
N THR A 694 -0.56 -35.00 15.25
CA THR A 694 -1.95 -34.53 15.22
C THR A 694 -2.84 -35.33 14.26
N TYR A 695 -2.29 -36.35 13.60
CA TYR A 695 -3.01 -37.22 12.67
C TYR A 695 -2.90 -38.67 13.15
N GLU A 696 -3.98 -39.41 13.06
CA GLU A 696 -4.04 -40.84 13.42
C GLU A 696 -3.16 -41.69 12.50
N ASN A 697 -3.01 -41.30 11.23
CA ASN A 697 -2.16 -41.96 10.25
C ASN A 697 -1.83 -41.04 9.05
N GLU A 698 -0.97 -41.52 8.16
CA GLU A 698 -0.52 -40.78 6.97
C GLU A 698 -1.65 -40.50 5.96
N ALA A 699 -2.63 -41.40 5.84
CA ALA A 699 -3.77 -41.18 4.94
C ALA A 699 -4.66 -40.01 5.40
N GLU A 700 -4.85 -39.84 6.71
CA GLU A 700 -5.54 -38.67 7.27
C GLU A 700 -4.72 -37.39 7.03
N MET A 701 -3.40 -37.42 7.28
CA MET A 701 -2.53 -36.27 7.02
C MET A 701 -2.60 -35.84 5.55
N ASP A 702 -2.55 -36.80 4.61
CA ASP A 702 -2.65 -36.54 3.17
C ASP A 702 -4.02 -35.98 2.79
N ALA A 703 -5.10 -36.46 3.40
CA ALA A 703 -6.44 -35.94 3.15
C ALA A 703 -6.63 -34.51 3.68
N VAL A 704 -5.98 -34.16 4.80
CA VAL A 704 -6.12 -32.83 5.45
C VAL A 704 -5.18 -31.79 4.83
N VAL A 705 -3.91 -32.14 4.64
CA VAL A 705 -2.85 -31.20 4.22
C VAL A 705 -2.57 -31.27 2.72
N GLY A 706 -2.95 -32.37 2.06
CA GLY A 706 -2.56 -32.69 0.70
C GLY A 706 -1.13 -33.26 0.63
N LYS A 707 -0.89 -34.16 -0.32
CA LYS A 707 0.43 -34.76 -0.55
C LYS A 707 1.45 -33.72 -0.95
N LEU A 708 2.68 -33.87 -0.47
CA LEU A 708 3.79 -32.99 -0.86
C LEU A 708 4.00 -33.02 -2.38
N ASP A 709 3.94 -34.21 -2.97
CA ASP A 709 4.12 -34.44 -4.40
C ASP A 709 3.01 -33.82 -5.25
N ASP A 710 1.89 -33.40 -4.66
CA ASP A 710 0.80 -32.73 -5.36
C ASP A 710 0.82 -31.20 -5.20
N ASN A 711 1.82 -30.67 -4.51
CA ASN A 711 1.97 -29.23 -4.33
C ASN A 711 2.27 -28.53 -5.67
N SER A 712 1.26 -27.85 -6.22
CA SER A 712 1.33 -27.17 -7.52
C SER A 712 2.45 -26.12 -7.61
N PHE A 713 2.74 -25.40 -6.53
CA PHE A 713 3.82 -24.42 -6.49
C PHE A 713 5.21 -25.07 -6.58
N ILE A 714 5.41 -26.23 -5.96
CA ILE A 714 6.67 -26.97 -6.08
C ILE A 714 6.85 -27.49 -7.50
N LYS A 715 5.81 -28.08 -8.10
CA LYS A 715 5.85 -28.53 -9.51
C LYS A 715 6.20 -27.38 -10.45
N GLN A 716 5.54 -26.23 -10.29
CA GLN A 716 5.83 -25.03 -11.09
C GLN A 716 7.29 -24.60 -10.96
N THR A 717 7.84 -24.54 -9.75
CA THR A 717 9.24 -24.10 -9.57
C THR A 717 10.27 -25.11 -10.10
N GLN A 718 9.93 -26.39 -10.20
CA GLN A 718 10.73 -27.41 -10.88
C GLN A 718 10.68 -27.25 -12.41
N GLU A 719 9.50 -26.97 -12.98
CA GLU A 719 9.34 -26.67 -14.41
C GLU A 719 10.05 -25.37 -14.81
N ASP A 720 9.96 -24.33 -13.97
CA ASP A 720 10.68 -23.08 -14.14
C ASP A 720 12.20 -23.30 -14.14
N LEU A 721 12.72 -24.21 -13.30
CA LEU A 721 14.14 -24.58 -13.29
C LEU A 721 14.55 -25.27 -14.60
N VAL A 722 13.72 -26.17 -15.14
CA VAL A 722 13.99 -26.83 -16.43
C VAL A 722 14.04 -25.78 -17.54
N THR A 723 13.06 -24.89 -17.58
CA THR A 723 12.98 -23.79 -18.54
C THR A 723 14.19 -22.87 -18.42
N TYR A 724 14.56 -22.49 -17.20
CA TYR A 724 15.74 -21.69 -16.93
C TYR A 724 17.04 -22.35 -17.43
N LYS A 725 17.24 -23.65 -17.15
CA LYS A 725 18.41 -24.40 -17.65
C LYS A 725 18.46 -24.45 -19.17
N GLN A 726 17.32 -24.58 -19.85
CA GLN A 726 17.25 -24.55 -21.31
C GLN A 726 17.63 -23.17 -21.86
N LYS A 727 17.07 -22.09 -21.30
CA LYS A 727 17.38 -20.70 -21.67
C LYS A 727 18.87 -20.39 -21.50
N VAL A 728 19.46 -20.76 -20.37
CA VAL A 728 20.89 -20.57 -20.12
C VAL A 728 21.75 -21.36 -21.11
N LYS A 729 21.43 -22.64 -21.36
CA LYS A 729 22.18 -23.46 -22.34
C LYS A 729 22.10 -22.90 -23.76
N ALA A 730 20.92 -22.41 -24.16
CA ALA A 730 20.74 -21.77 -25.46
C ALA A 730 21.60 -20.51 -25.58
N LEU A 731 21.64 -19.68 -24.54
CA LEU A 731 22.48 -18.49 -24.51
C LEU A 731 23.97 -18.84 -24.51
N ILE A 732 24.42 -19.83 -23.74
CA ILE A 732 25.83 -20.28 -23.78
C ILE A 732 26.22 -20.69 -25.21
N LYS A 733 25.38 -21.46 -25.91
CA LYS A 733 25.65 -21.89 -27.28
C LYS A 733 25.69 -20.72 -28.29
N LEU A 734 24.99 -19.64 -28.00
CA LEU A 734 24.97 -18.43 -28.83
C LEU A 734 26.24 -17.58 -28.61
N LEU A 735 26.80 -17.60 -27.40
CA LEU A 735 27.94 -16.78 -27.00
C LEU A 735 29.30 -17.48 -27.19
N ALA A 736 29.32 -18.81 -27.20
CA ALA A 736 30.48 -19.64 -27.54
C ALA A 736 30.64 -19.74 -29.06
#